data_AF-A0A6B0VJ88-F1
#
_entry.id   AF-A0A6B0VJ88-F1
#
_cell.length_a   1.000
_cell.length_b   1.000
_cell.length_c   1.000
_cell.angle_alpha   90.00
_cell.angle_beta   90.00
_cell.angle_gamma   90.00
#
_symmetry.space_group_name_H-M   'P 1'
#
loop_
_entity.id
_entity.type
_entity.pdbx_description
1 polymer ?
#
loop_
_entity_poly.entity_id
_entity_poly.type
_entity_poly.pdbx_seq_one_letter_code
_entity_poly.pdbx_strand_id
1 'polypeptide(L)'
;MSSTTEIHHKLFRLYEHYVGEPDSSKDVYGYWLFIFGYILGAAGVFTFVVGYAGSGGSTDFYTLTRVSGIAAATGLAFCLFGIVLMLPVRRIGIYASVLGLLVALGGVMFFGWAYPYNWRELGTDYSVQVITVYTLGVGLIAGVTALVPVLTGQKGMFVEEEGASDDPAILTGDTMESAQFAVFRDENGDWNWNVLHLEALATSNESAVTRPDATENIERVQSQISSAGLMELTTSAFRLYEDRDGTWQWTLARDDGSVVGSSTGDFGERDEAENSVSFLKDRGPDADVIEIEGAAFTYAEKRDQWYWQLVDDDRNPLASSDAGYRSQERAEEAAQTFAERFDRARLLDIEHVGVELVEQPDGWTWRIVDDGDDAVANCSDTFDTRRDAEAAAEALLPELESASVTVAGEPTYELYESGEQWRWRLVDETEHVVAQSPDASTDHDAIEDGAERFGDYALEADVVEIDEAEYEVYPTDEIDATAEAGGDDLPATVDEPAVKPDGGTALEYTDQTGPDWNWRLVTDDREIVAASTEPHPDAETATEAIQRVRDQASEADLIEFEHAAFQVYEADSGEWRWRLIDEDGNVLADSGEEHTSRGEAAEAMMTLKEQAPEAELLEIETAAFELFVNEDDEWGWRLIDEAGKLVAEDPATHPTRGAARQAMNRLLEHLDSDVRTMERAVFQRYAAEDWHWRFVLPSGETVAEDGKAHTTRDELVDSLDDVREAAAAARQHTIGDVAVQLYDSGGWHWRLLDRDRDEIADSVVSYADRDGAMAGADDLKAHASDAPIFAIEDAAIRLDGDDGWTWELVDRDREVIAGAVGAVSSKAAVMGDVEDVRQLAPMAGRVDFDVASFELVADEDDRWRWRLIDEDGRTIASGAETHPSTEAAREALEDVRSLIEDASILEIDSVSFELHTAEDGWVWRLVDEYGSTMAESTQTYESRTDARQAMNDVKAHAPEGWITFTE
;
A
#
# COMPACT_ATOMS: atom_id res chain seq x y z
N MET A 1 -15.08 37.97 -12.70
CA MET A 1 -14.11 39.10 -12.64
C MET A 1 -14.49 40.26 -11.69
N SER A 2 -15.72 40.37 -11.19
CA SER A 2 -16.14 41.50 -10.32
C SER A 2 -15.46 41.59 -8.95
N SER A 3 -14.95 40.48 -8.40
CA SER A 3 -14.36 40.44 -7.06
C SER A 3 -13.00 41.16 -6.98
N THR A 4 -12.17 41.03 -8.01
CA THR A 4 -10.85 41.67 -8.08
C THR A 4 -10.99 43.19 -8.20
N THR A 5 -11.95 43.64 -9.01
CA THR A 5 -12.31 45.05 -9.18
C THR A 5 -12.85 45.64 -7.88
N GLU A 6 -13.72 44.92 -7.16
CA GLU A 6 -14.21 45.38 -5.85
C GLU A 6 -13.09 45.52 -4.80
N ILE A 7 -12.18 44.55 -4.72
CA ILE A 7 -11.06 44.58 -3.77
C ILE A 7 -10.13 45.76 -4.10
N HIS A 8 -9.84 45.96 -5.39
CA HIS A 8 -9.07 47.10 -5.88
C HIS A 8 -9.69 48.43 -5.42
N HIS A 9 -10.97 48.66 -5.70
CA HIS A 9 -11.67 49.89 -5.29
C HIS A 9 -11.75 50.06 -3.77
N LYS A 10 -11.86 48.97 -3.01
CA LYS A 10 -11.85 49.01 -1.53
C LYS A 10 -10.47 49.41 -0.99
N LEU A 11 -9.38 48.88 -1.54
CA LEU A 11 -8.01 49.21 -1.10
C LEU A 11 -7.68 50.69 -1.32
N PHE A 12 -8.09 51.25 -2.46
CA PHE A 12 -7.91 52.66 -2.81
C PHE A 12 -8.74 53.58 -1.91
N ARG A 13 -10.02 53.28 -1.70
CA ARG A 13 -10.87 54.05 -0.76
C ARG A 13 -10.35 54.00 0.67
N LEU A 14 -9.84 52.84 1.12
CA LEU A 14 -9.28 52.72 2.46
C LEU A 14 -7.97 53.51 2.59
N TYR A 15 -7.14 53.54 1.54
CA TYR A 15 -5.94 54.37 1.49
C TYR A 15 -6.30 55.87 1.52
N GLU A 16 -7.25 56.32 0.69
CA GLU A 16 -7.72 57.72 0.66
C GLU A 16 -8.28 58.15 2.03
N HIS A 17 -9.00 57.25 2.71
CA HIS A 17 -9.55 57.52 4.04
C HIS A 17 -8.50 57.64 5.14
N TYR A 18 -7.47 56.79 5.14
CA TYR A 18 -6.49 56.71 6.23
C TYR A 18 -5.18 57.48 5.95
N VAL A 19 -4.84 57.74 4.69
CA VAL A 19 -3.56 58.33 4.26
C VAL A 19 -3.78 59.66 3.51
N GLY A 20 -4.62 59.68 2.48
CA GLY A 20 -4.91 60.85 1.64
C GLY A 20 -5.04 60.50 0.14
N GLU A 21 -5.30 61.50 -0.72
CA GLU A 21 -5.38 61.28 -2.18
C GLU A 21 -4.07 60.68 -2.71
N PRO A 22 -4.12 59.53 -3.41
CA PRO A 22 -2.91 58.89 -3.93
C PRO A 22 -2.36 59.63 -5.16
N ASP A 23 -1.05 59.85 -5.17
CA ASP A 23 -0.33 60.43 -6.31
C ASP A 23 -0.11 59.39 -7.44
N SER A 24 -0.12 58.09 -7.12
CA SER A 24 -0.08 57.00 -8.08
C SER A 24 -0.74 55.73 -7.54
N SER A 25 -1.22 54.87 -8.45
CA SER A 25 -1.71 53.53 -8.09
C SER A 25 -0.67 52.68 -7.35
N LYS A 26 0.63 52.88 -7.63
CA LYS A 26 1.73 52.16 -6.98
C LYS A 26 1.88 52.46 -5.49
N ASP A 27 1.52 53.67 -5.05
CA ASP A 27 1.64 54.08 -3.65
C ASP A 27 0.65 53.32 -2.76
N VAL A 28 -0.55 53.06 -3.29
CA VAL A 28 -1.60 52.29 -2.61
C VAL A 28 -1.19 50.83 -2.46
N TYR A 29 -0.72 50.20 -3.54
CA TYR A 29 -0.27 48.81 -3.49
C TYR A 29 0.98 48.64 -2.63
N GLY A 30 1.93 49.57 -2.72
CA GLY A 30 3.13 49.60 -1.88
C GLY A 30 2.78 49.65 -0.38
N TYR A 31 1.79 50.46 -0.01
CA TYR A 31 1.27 50.56 1.35
C TYR A 31 0.68 49.26 1.89
N TRP A 32 -0.25 48.67 1.15
CA TRP A 32 -0.86 47.42 1.61
C TRP A 32 0.12 46.26 1.65
N LEU A 33 1.06 46.20 0.71
CA LEU A 33 2.10 45.19 0.69
C LEU A 33 3.09 45.33 1.85
N PHE A 34 3.44 46.58 2.22
CA PHE A 34 4.25 46.84 3.40
C PHE A 34 3.55 46.39 4.69
N ILE A 35 2.26 46.72 4.85
CA ILE A 35 1.46 46.32 6.03
C ILE A 35 1.32 44.80 6.11
N PHE A 36 1.01 44.14 4.99
CA PHE A 36 0.92 42.68 4.93
C PHE A 36 2.25 42.01 5.29
N GLY A 37 3.35 42.45 4.67
CA GLY A 37 4.70 41.95 4.99
C GLY A 37 5.05 42.13 6.46
N TYR A 38 4.65 43.26 7.07
CA TYR A 38 4.92 43.56 8.47
C TYR A 38 4.16 42.61 9.40
N ILE A 39 2.88 42.38 9.14
CA ILE A 39 2.04 41.46 9.92
C ILE A 39 2.58 40.03 9.80
N LEU A 40 2.90 39.59 8.58
CA LEU A 40 3.43 38.25 8.31
C LEU A 40 4.80 38.05 8.99
N GLY A 41 5.69 39.04 8.88
CA GLY A 41 7.00 39.01 9.52
C GLY A 41 6.90 38.98 11.05
N ALA A 42 6.03 39.81 11.62
CA ALA A 42 5.78 39.85 13.06
C ALA A 42 5.17 38.55 13.58
N ALA A 43 4.23 37.94 12.84
CA ALA A 43 3.65 36.64 13.15
C ALA A 43 4.72 35.53 13.12
N GLY A 44 5.58 35.51 12.09
CA GLY A 44 6.70 34.58 12.01
C GLY A 44 7.64 34.67 13.23
N VAL A 45 8.05 35.89 13.60
CA VAL A 45 8.90 36.11 14.79
C VAL A 45 8.18 35.72 16.08
N PHE A 46 6.89 36.04 16.22
CA PHE A 46 6.10 35.65 17.39
C PHE A 46 6.01 34.14 17.53
N THR A 47 5.71 33.42 16.45
CA THR A 47 5.66 31.95 16.41
C THR A 47 7.01 31.34 16.78
N PHE A 48 8.12 31.91 16.32
CA PHE A 48 9.47 31.48 16.71
C PHE A 48 9.69 31.62 18.22
N VAL A 49 9.33 32.76 18.81
CA VAL A 49 9.49 33.04 20.26
C VAL A 49 8.62 32.11 21.11
N VAL A 50 7.36 31.87 20.71
CA VAL A 50 6.45 30.96 21.40
C VAL A 50 6.93 29.51 21.30
N GLY A 51 7.35 29.08 20.10
CA GLY A 51 7.89 27.74 19.86
C GLY A 51 9.14 27.45 20.68
N TYR A 52 10.06 28.42 20.76
CA TYR A 52 11.29 28.32 21.55
C TYR A 52 11.04 28.23 23.06
N ALA A 53 9.96 28.85 23.56
CA ALA A 53 9.61 28.82 24.97
C ALA A 53 8.83 27.56 25.40
N GLY A 54 8.09 26.92 24.48
CA GLY A 54 7.15 25.84 24.81
C GLY A 54 7.61 24.42 24.48
N SER A 55 8.50 24.23 23.49
CA SER A 55 8.88 22.89 23.00
C SER A 55 10.30 22.53 23.44
N GLY A 56 10.41 21.68 24.46
CA GLY A 56 11.69 21.19 24.98
C GLY A 56 12.39 20.19 24.06
N GLY A 57 12.71 20.58 22.82
CA GLY A 57 13.51 19.78 21.89
C GLY A 57 12.78 18.59 21.24
N SER A 58 11.44 18.55 21.24
CA SER A 58 10.65 17.55 20.51
C SER A 58 10.61 17.81 19.00
N THR A 59 10.16 16.84 18.21
CA THR A 59 10.03 16.89 16.73
C THR A 59 9.25 18.12 16.24
N ASP A 60 8.30 18.62 17.04
CA ASP A 60 7.52 19.83 16.77
C ASP A 60 8.36 21.14 16.73
N PHE A 61 9.54 21.15 17.34
CA PHE A 61 10.42 22.32 17.34
C PHE A 61 10.98 22.61 15.93
N TYR A 62 11.32 21.56 15.16
CA TYR A 62 11.88 21.72 13.82
C TYR A 62 10.82 22.22 12.84
N THR A 63 9.60 21.72 12.91
CA THR A 63 8.49 22.17 12.06
C THR A 63 8.12 23.61 12.37
N LEU A 64 7.99 24.01 13.65
CA LEU A 64 7.73 25.40 14.02
C LEU A 64 8.85 26.36 13.59
N THR A 65 10.11 25.95 13.71
CA THR A 65 11.25 26.76 13.30
C THR A 65 11.30 26.95 11.78
N ARG A 66 10.98 25.90 11.01
CA ARG A 66 10.87 25.99 9.55
C ARG A 66 9.77 26.97 9.13
N VAL A 67 8.57 26.82 9.69
CA VAL A 67 7.41 27.66 9.36
C VAL A 67 7.63 29.11 9.77
N SER A 68 8.16 29.35 10.98
CA SER A 68 8.45 30.71 11.45
C SER A 68 9.57 31.39 10.66
N GLY A 69 10.62 30.65 10.27
CA GLY A 69 11.70 31.15 9.43
C GLY A 69 11.22 31.56 8.05
N ILE A 70 10.37 30.74 7.41
CA ILE A 70 9.73 31.06 6.13
C ILE A 70 8.87 32.31 6.26
N ALA A 71 7.97 32.36 7.25
CA ALA A 71 7.07 33.49 7.44
C ALA A 71 7.82 34.81 7.72
N ALA A 72 8.84 34.76 8.58
CA ALA A 72 9.64 35.94 8.93
C ALA A 72 10.44 36.48 7.73
N ALA A 73 11.06 35.60 6.94
CA ALA A 73 11.84 35.96 5.78
C ALA A 73 10.96 36.51 4.63
N THR A 74 9.85 35.84 4.32
CA THR A 74 8.88 36.31 3.33
C THR A 74 8.30 37.67 3.73
N GLY A 75 7.92 37.84 5.00
CA GLY A 75 7.41 39.11 5.52
C GLY A 75 8.40 40.27 5.35
N LEU A 76 9.67 40.05 5.67
CA LEU A 76 10.73 41.06 5.49
C LEU A 76 10.93 41.45 4.02
N ALA A 77 10.95 40.47 3.11
CA ALA A 77 11.11 40.73 1.68
C ALA A 77 9.94 41.58 1.12
N PHE A 78 8.70 41.27 1.51
CA PHE A 78 7.53 42.06 1.15
C PHE A 78 7.52 43.46 1.76
N CYS A 79 7.96 43.64 3.01
CA CYS A 79 8.11 44.97 3.60
C CYS A 79 9.07 45.85 2.79
N LEU A 80 10.26 45.32 2.46
CA LEU A 80 11.27 46.08 1.73
C LEU A 80 10.80 46.42 0.32
N PHE A 81 10.14 45.48 -0.36
CA PHE A 81 9.59 45.72 -1.69
C PHE A 81 8.42 46.73 -1.66
N GLY A 82 7.53 46.64 -0.66
CA GLY A 82 6.44 47.61 -0.45
C GLY A 82 6.97 49.03 -0.24
N ILE A 83 8.07 49.20 0.50
CA ILE A 83 8.75 50.50 0.66
C ILE A 83 9.28 51.02 -0.67
N VAL A 84 9.85 50.16 -1.52
CA VAL A 84 10.34 50.59 -2.83
C VAL A 84 9.21 51.05 -3.74
N LEU A 85 8.04 50.39 -3.69
CA LEU A 85 6.88 50.79 -4.48
C LEU A 85 6.31 52.17 -4.09
N MET A 86 6.55 52.63 -2.86
CA MET A 86 6.18 53.98 -2.40
C MET A 86 7.23 55.06 -2.73
N LEU A 87 8.41 54.66 -3.19
CA LEU A 87 9.44 55.62 -3.57
C LEU A 87 9.24 56.02 -5.03
N PRO A 88 9.55 57.27 -5.41
CA PRO A 88 9.47 57.73 -6.79
C PRO A 88 10.60 57.13 -7.64
N VAL A 89 10.50 55.84 -7.92
CA VAL A 89 11.50 55.06 -8.65
C VAL A 89 10.99 54.77 -10.06
N ARG A 90 11.85 55.03 -11.07
CA ARG A 90 11.55 54.70 -12.46
C ARG A 90 11.30 53.19 -12.64
N ARG A 91 10.59 52.81 -13.70
CA ARG A 91 10.26 51.40 -14.04
C ARG A 91 11.45 50.43 -13.91
N ILE A 92 12.65 50.85 -14.28
CA ILE A 92 13.89 50.04 -14.15
C ILE A 92 14.19 49.66 -12.69
N GLY A 93 14.03 50.58 -11.73
CA GLY A 93 14.26 50.28 -10.32
C GLY A 93 13.15 49.41 -9.70
N ILE A 94 11.92 49.47 -10.26
CA ILE A 94 10.85 48.54 -9.92
C ILE A 94 11.21 47.13 -10.40
N TYR A 95 11.60 46.95 -11.67
CA TYR A 95 12.03 45.64 -12.18
C TYR A 95 13.22 45.06 -11.43
N ALA A 96 14.21 45.89 -11.07
CA ALA A 96 15.34 45.46 -10.25
C ALA A 96 14.90 44.97 -8.85
N SER A 97 13.87 45.61 -8.28
CA SER A 97 13.32 45.23 -6.98
C SER A 97 12.42 44.00 -7.05
N VAL A 98 11.68 43.82 -8.16
CA VAL A 98 10.94 42.58 -8.45
C VAL A 98 11.91 41.40 -8.60
N LEU A 99 12.99 41.59 -9.35
CA LEU A 99 14.05 40.59 -9.46
C LEU A 99 14.66 40.27 -8.09
N GLY A 100 14.94 41.30 -7.29
CA GLY A 100 15.40 41.11 -5.90
C GLY A 100 14.41 40.34 -5.04
N LEU A 101 13.11 40.61 -5.16
CA LEU A 101 12.05 39.88 -4.46
C LEU A 101 11.98 38.41 -4.88
N LEU A 102 12.03 38.11 -6.18
CA LEU A 102 12.05 36.74 -6.70
C LEU A 102 13.27 35.96 -6.19
N VAL A 103 14.45 36.58 -6.20
CA VAL A 103 15.68 35.98 -5.67
C VAL A 103 15.57 35.75 -4.15
N ALA A 104 14.98 36.68 -3.41
CA ALA A 104 14.75 36.52 -1.97
C ALA A 104 13.77 35.36 -1.69
N LEU A 105 12.64 35.29 -2.39
CA LEU A 105 11.66 34.20 -2.24
C LEU A 105 12.24 32.84 -2.66
N GLY A 106 13.07 32.79 -3.71
CA GLY A 106 13.83 31.60 -4.06
C GLY A 106 14.78 31.16 -2.93
N GLY A 107 15.41 32.11 -2.24
CA GLY A 107 16.18 31.84 -1.02
C GLY A 107 15.34 31.28 0.12
N VAL A 108 14.10 31.76 0.30
CA VAL A 108 13.15 31.25 1.31
C VAL A 108 12.69 29.83 0.99
N MET A 109 12.37 29.54 -0.27
CA MET A 109 11.99 28.19 -0.72
C MET A 109 13.17 27.21 -0.52
N PHE A 110 14.38 27.65 -0.87
CA PHE A 110 15.60 26.87 -0.65
C PHE A 110 15.87 26.61 0.85
N PHE A 111 15.62 27.58 1.73
CA PHE A 111 15.64 27.38 3.17
C PHE A 111 14.63 26.33 3.62
N GLY A 112 13.39 26.42 3.12
CA GLY A 112 12.34 25.46 3.42
C GLY A 112 12.73 24.04 3.04
N TRP A 113 13.36 23.81 1.89
CA TRP A 113 13.82 22.49 1.48
C TRP A 113 15.05 22.00 2.28
N ALA A 114 16.03 22.88 2.53
CA ALA A 114 17.27 22.49 3.19
C ALA A 114 17.11 22.23 4.71
N TYR A 115 16.19 22.92 5.38
CA TYR A 115 15.97 22.78 6.82
C TYR A 115 14.98 21.64 7.16
N PRO A 116 15.27 20.77 8.15
CA PRO A 116 16.41 20.81 9.08
C PRO A 116 17.62 19.97 8.65
N TYR A 117 17.45 19.03 7.71
CA TYR A 117 18.39 17.91 7.51
C TYR A 117 19.68 18.26 6.78
N ASN A 118 19.73 19.38 6.06
CA ASN A 118 20.88 19.85 5.27
C ASN A 118 21.33 21.27 5.70
N TRP A 119 21.23 21.56 7.00
CA TRP A 119 21.42 22.90 7.57
C TRP A 119 22.30 22.87 8.82
N ARG A 120 23.40 23.64 8.83
CA ARG A 120 24.35 23.76 9.97
C ARG A 120 24.92 22.39 10.41
N GLU A 121 25.76 21.82 9.55
CA GLU A 121 26.50 20.56 9.78
C GLU A 121 25.65 19.28 9.95
N LEU A 122 24.33 19.36 9.77
CA LEU A 122 23.48 18.20 9.48
C LEU A 122 23.53 17.94 7.98
N GLY A 123 23.90 16.73 7.55
CA GLY A 123 23.93 16.33 6.14
C GLY A 123 24.91 17.13 5.27
N THR A 124 24.51 17.43 4.03
CA THR A 124 25.28 18.34 3.16
C THR A 124 24.90 19.79 3.51
N ASP A 125 25.81 20.54 4.15
CA ASP A 125 25.48 21.87 4.66
C ASP A 125 25.29 22.91 3.54
N TYR A 126 24.04 23.29 3.29
CA TYR A 126 23.65 24.34 2.34
C TYR A 126 23.43 25.72 2.99
N SER A 127 23.73 25.88 4.29
CA SER A 127 23.39 27.10 5.04
C SER A 127 23.99 28.38 4.44
N VAL A 128 25.23 28.31 3.94
CA VAL A 128 25.90 29.45 3.30
C VAL A 128 25.21 29.83 1.99
N GLN A 129 24.83 28.84 1.18
CA GLN A 129 24.22 29.03 -0.14
C GLN A 129 22.83 29.65 0.01
N VAL A 130 22.00 29.12 0.91
CA VAL A 130 20.67 29.66 1.22
C VAL A 130 20.76 31.11 1.71
N ILE A 131 21.65 31.39 2.69
CA ILE A 131 21.83 32.75 3.22
C ILE A 131 22.34 33.69 2.13
N THR A 132 23.23 33.23 1.25
CA THR A 132 23.77 34.03 0.15
C THR A 132 22.68 34.41 -0.85
N VAL A 133 21.85 33.47 -1.29
CA VAL A 133 20.75 33.75 -2.22
C VAL A 133 19.76 34.72 -1.61
N TYR A 134 19.32 34.48 -0.37
CA TYR A 134 18.38 35.36 0.31
C TYR A 134 18.95 36.78 0.51
N THR A 135 20.21 36.87 0.93
CA THR A 135 20.89 38.17 1.14
C THR A 135 21.13 38.91 -0.17
N LEU A 136 21.40 38.22 -1.27
CA LEU A 136 21.48 38.82 -2.61
C LEU A 136 20.14 39.42 -3.02
N GLY A 137 19.04 38.70 -2.83
CA GLY A 137 17.69 39.19 -3.13
C GLY A 137 17.33 40.42 -2.30
N VAL A 138 17.47 40.32 -0.98
CA VAL A 138 17.25 41.46 -0.06
C VAL A 138 18.20 42.62 -0.37
N GLY A 139 19.45 42.34 -0.73
CA GLY A 139 20.45 43.34 -1.10
C GLY A 139 20.13 44.07 -2.40
N LEU A 140 19.51 43.40 -3.37
CA LEU A 140 18.99 44.04 -4.59
C LEU A 140 17.86 45.01 -4.26
N ILE A 141 16.90 44.59 -3.44
CA ILE A 141 15.76 45.43 -3.01
C ILE A 141 16.28 46.64 -2.20
N ALA A 142 17.07 46.38 -1.16
CA ALA A 142 17.63 47.41 -0.28
C ALA A 142 18.62 48.33 -1.02
N GLY A 143 19.33 47.82 -2.03
CA GLY A 143 20.22 48.58 -2.89
C GLY A 143 19.48 49.66 -3.67
N VAL A 144 18.28 49.34 -4.16
CA VAL A 144 17.40 50.33 -4.80
C VAL A 144 16.97 51.39 -3.79
N THR A 145 16.58 51.02 -2.56
CA THR A 145 16.22 51.96 -1.48
C THR A 145 17.40 52.86 -1.05
N ALA A 146 18.61 52.30 -0.93
CA ALA A 146 19.80 53.01 -0.46
C ALA A 146 20.46 53.91 -1.53
N LEU A 147 20.21 53.65 -2.81
CA LEU A 147 20.67 54.52 -3.91
C LEU A 147 19.91 55.86 -3.95
N VAL A 148 18.67 55.91 -3.45
CA VAL A 148 17.78 57.09 -3.52
C VAL A 148 18.39 58.34 -2.85
N PRO A 149 19.00 58.28 -1.65
CA PRO A 149 19.60 59.47 -1.02
C PRO A 149 21.03 59.82 -1.48
N VAL A 150 21.77 58.89 -2.09
CA VAL A 150 23.20 59.09 -2.46
C VAL A 150 23.34 59.64 -3.88
N LEU A 151 22.38 59.40 -4.77
CA LEU A 151 22.36 59.91 -6.14
C LEU A 151 21.69 61.28 -6.31
N THR A 152 21.09 61.83 -5.26
CA THR A 152 20.39 63.13 -5.28
C THR A 152 21.30 64.35 -5.20
N GLY A 153 22.62 64.16 -5.11
CA GLY A 153 23.63 65.22 -5.16
C GLY A 153 24.34 65.32 -6.52
N GLN A 154 23.79 66.12 -7.44
CA GLN A 154 24.32 66.53 -8.77
C GLN A 154 23.98 65.66 -9.99
N LYS A 155 22.94 66.11 -10.73
CA LYS A 155 22.60 65.93 -12.15
C LYS A 155 22.52 64.50 -12.73
N GLY A 156 21.27 64.04 -12.86
CA GLY A 156 20.69 63.62 -14.15
C GLY A 156 20.89 62.17 -14.60
N MET A 157 20.08 61.24 -14.08
CA MET A 157 19.71 60.00 -14.82
C MET A 157 18.43 59.27 -14.29
N PHE A 158 17.93 59.51 -13.06
CA PHE A 158 16.90 58.62 -12.46
C PHE A 158 15.74 59.26 -11.67
N VAL A 159 15.41 60.53 -11.90
CA VAL A 159 14.26 61.19 -11.25
C VAL A 159 13.49 62.00 -12.30
N GLU A 160 12.15 61.96 -12.27
CA GLU A 160 11.28 62.98 -12.88
C GLU A 160 11.19 64.17 -11.92
N GLU A 161 11.40 65.39 -12.42
CA GLU A 161 11.22 66.61 -11.63
C GLU A 161 9.74 66.80 -11.35
N GLU A 162 9.30 66.56 -10.11
CA GLU A 162 8.03 67.09 -9.59
C GLU A 162 8.29 67.98 -8.39
N GLY A 163 7.92 69.25 -8.55
CA GLY A 163 8.15 70.28 -7.57
C GLY A 163 7.99 71.69 -8.11
N ALA A 164 6.87 71.97 -8.78
CA ALA A 164 6.36 73.33 -8.91
C ALA A 164 4.85 73.28 -8.76
N SER A 165 4.34 73.77 -7.64
CA SER A 165 2.95 74.17 -7.49
C SER A 165 2.64 75.23 -8.56
N ASP A 166 1.92 74.84 -9.61
CA ASP A 166 1.30 75.81 -10.51
C ASP A 166 0.07 76.38 -9.81
N ASP A 167 0.26 77.56 -9.22
CA ASP A 167 -0.82 78.53 -9.02
C ASP A 167 -1.58 78.67 -10.36
N PRO A 168 -2.92 78.70 -10.37
CA PRO A 168 -3.69 78.75 -11.60
C PRO A 168 -3.27 79.97 -12.45
N ALA A 169 -2.92 79.72 -13.70
CA ALA A 169 -2.59 80.77 -14.65
C ALA A 169 -3.76 81.77 -14.74
N ILE A 170 -3.44 83.04 -14.50
CA ILE A 170 -4.36 84.16 -14.61
C ILE A 170 -4.88 84.22 -16.06
N LEU A 171 -6.21 84.10 -16.19
CA LEU A 171 -7.01 84.28 -17.41
C LEU A 171 -6.54 85.50 -18.23
N THR A 172 -5.91 85.25 -19.38
CA THR A 172 -5.77 86.22 -20.48
C THR A 172 -6.80 85.91 -21.55
N GLY A 173 -7.62 86.92 -21.88
CA GLY A 173 -8.87 86.80 -22.65
C GLY A 173 -8.79 86.50 -24.15
N ASP A 174 -7.87 85.64 -24.59
CA ASP A 174 -7.87 85.04 -25.95
C ASP A 174 -8.36 83.57 -25.94
N THR A 175 -8.71 83.01 -24.78
CA THR A 175 -9.00 81.58 -24.60
C THR A 175 -10.49 81.21 -24.70
N MET A 176 -11.39 82.11 -25.12
CA MET A 176 -12.83 81.79 -25.22
C MET A 176 -13.24 81.00 -26.49
N GLU A 177 -12.28 80.53 -27.29
CA GLU A 177 -12.56 79.73 -28.52
C GLU A 177 -12.24 78.23 -28.41
N SER A 178 -11.45 77.76 -27.43
CA SER A 178 -11.07 76.34 -27.27
C SER A 178 -12.05 75.54 -26.39
N ALA A 179 -12.09 74.21 -26.53
CA ALA A 179 -12.94 73.35 -25.70
C ALA A 179 -12.42 73.21 -24.25
N GLN A 180 -13.27 72.80 -23.31
CA GLN A 180 -12.92 72.54 -21.92
C GLN A 180 -13.11 71.05 -21.61
N PHE A 181 -12.12 70.39 -21.02
CA PHE A 181 -12.27 69.08 -20.40
C PHE A 181 -12.74 69.25 -18.94
N ALA A 182 -14.02 69.02 -18.68
CA ALA A 182 -14.58 69.02 -17.34
C ALA A 182 -14.47 67.63 -16.72
N VAL A 183 -13.61 67.48 -15.72
CA VAL A 183 -13.34 66.22 -15.02
C VAL A 183 -14.12 66.18 -13.71
N PHE A 184 -14.90 65.13 -13.50
CA PHE A 184 -15.82 64.98 -12.36
C PHE A 184 -15.74 63.57 -11.78
N ARG A 185 -16.10 63.40 -10.50
CA ARG A 185 -16.22 62.07 -9.88
C ARG A 185 -17.60 61.48 -10.14
N ASP A 186 -17.66 60.19 -10.43
CA ASP A 186 -18.91 59.42 -10.51
C ASP A 186 -19.36 58.90 -9.13
N GLU A 187 -20.42 58.09 -9.10
CA GLU A 187 -20.98 57.51 -7.87
C GLU A 187 -20.03 56.51 -7.16
N ASN A 188 -19.07 55.95 -7.91
CA ASN A 188 -18.08 55.01 -7.39
C ASN A 188 -16.83 55.72 -6.85
N GLY A 189 -16.69 57.01 -7.17
CA GLY A 189 -15.57 57.86 -6.77
C GLY A 189 -14.48 57.98 -7.83
N ASP A 190 -14.70 57.42 -9.02
CA ASP A 190 -13.74 57.45 -10.13
C ASP A 190 -13.92 58.72 -10.97
N TRP A 191 -12.84 59.18 -11.58
CA TRP A 191 -12.79 60.38 -12.39
C TRP A 191 -13.20 60.10 -13.83
N ASN A 192 -14.24 60.78 -14.30
CA ASN A 192 -14.68 60.81 -15.70
C ASN A 192 -14.52 62.23 -16.25
N TRP A 193 -14.54 62.40 -17.57
CA TRP A 193 -14.41 63.71 -18.19
C TRP A 193 -15.37 63.93 -19.37
N ASN A 194 -15.80 65.19 -19.53
CA ASN A 194 -16.58 65.65 -20.68
C ASN A 194 -15.84 66.74 -21.44
N VAL A 195 -15.88 66.72 -22.77
CA VAL A 195 -15.45 67.83 -23.63
C VAL A 195 -16.62 68.79 -23.82
N LEU A 196 -16.45 70.02 -23.37
CA LEU A 196 -17.44 71.10 -23.44
C LEU A 196 -16.98 72.18 -24.44
N HIS A 197 -17.82 72.51 -25.42
CA HIS A 197 -17.67 73.71 -26.26
C HIS A 197 -19.05 74.27 -26.55
N LEU A 198 -19.48 75.25 -25.74
CA LEU A 198 -20.86 75.75 -25.59
C LEU A 198 -21.88 74.70 -25.10
N GLU A 199 -21.72 73.44 -25.49
CA GLU A 199 -22.50 72.26 -25.14
C GLU A 199 -21.55 71.08 -24.87
N ALA A 200 -22.03 69.99 -24.26
CA ALA A 200 -21.25 68.77 -24.12
C ALA A 200 -21.17 68.05 -25.48
N LEU A 201 -19.95 67.79 -25.94
CA LEU A 201 -19.68 67.20 -27.23
C LEU A 201 -19.20 65.75 -27.12
N ALA A 202 -18.40 65.43 -26.11
CA ALA A 202 -17.81 64.12 -25.91
C ALA A 202 -17.73 63.75 -24.43
N THR A 203 -17.80 62.47 -24.12
CA THR A 203 -17.57 61.92 -22.77
C THR A 203 -16.50 60.84 -22.83
N SER A 204 -15.78 60.66 -21.72
CA SER A 204 -14.92 59.49 -21.49
C SER A 204 -15.76 58.23 -21.46
N ASN A 205 -15.24 57.16 -22.07
CA ASN A 205 -15.83 55.82 -21.97
C ASN A 205 -15.37 55.08 -20.70
N GLU A 206 -14.11 55.26 -20.30
CA GLU A 206 -13.53 54.64 -19.10
C GLU A 206 -13.36 55.67 -17.97
N SER A 207 -13.69 55.25 -16.75
CA SER A 207 -13.42 56.00 -15.54
C SER A 207 -11.98 55.77 -15.06
N ALA A 208 -11.37 56.79 -14.45
CA ALA A 208 -10.01 56.74 -13.94
C ALA A 208 -9.99 56.82 -12.41
N VAL A 209 -9.36 55.85 -11.74
CA VAL A 209 -9.37 55.76 -10.28
C VAL A 209 -8.63 56.93 -9.61
N THR A 210 -7.61 57.48 -10.28
CA THR A 210 -6.83 58.62 -9.76
C THR A 210 -6.88 59.83 -10.68
N ARG A 211 -6.67 61.01 -10.11
CA ARG A 211 -6.65 62.28 -10.85
C ARG A 211 -5.53 62.32 -11.91
N PRO A 212 -4.31 61.81 -11.63
CA PRO A 212 -3.28 61.67 -12.66
C PRO A 212 -3.69 60.75 -13.81
N ASP A 213 -4.30 59.60 -13.54
CA ASP A 213 -4.76 58.67 -14.59
C ASP A 213 -5.82 59.33 -15.49
N ALA A 214 -6.73 60.12 -14.90
CA ALA A 214 -7.73 60.89 -15.65
C ALA A 214 -7.08 61.95 -16.55
N THR A 215 -6.00 62.57 -16.08
CA THR A 215 -5.23 63.57 -16.83
C THR A 215 -4.48 62.92 -17.98
N GLU A 216 -3.82 61.78 -17.74
CA GLU A 216 -3.14 60.98 -18.76
C GLU A 216 -4.12 60.53 -19.87
N ASN A 217 -5.33 60.10 -19.50
CA ASN A 217 -6.38 59.74 -20.45
C ASN A 217 -6.79 60.92 -21.34
N ILE A 218 -6.92 62.11 -20.77
CA ILE A 218 -7.25 63.34 -21.51
C ILE A 218 -6.10 63.71 -22.46
N GLU A 219 -4.86 63.71 -21.97
CA GLU A 219 -3.67 64.01 -22.78
C GLU A 219 -3.51 63.03 -23.95
N ARG A 220 -3.84 61.75 -23.75
CA ARG A 220 -3.88 60.74 -24.81
C ARG A 220 -4.89 61.11 -25.90
N VAL A 221 -6.12 61.48 -25.52
CA VAL A 221 -7.14 61.96 -26.46
C VAL A 221 -6.66 63.24 -27.18
N GLN A 222 -6.15 64.23 -26.45
CA GLN A 222 -5.67 65.49 -27.05
C GLN A 222 -4.56 65.27 -28.08
N SER A 223 -3.62 64.37 -27.79
CA SER A 223 -2.48 64.08 -28.66
C SER A 223 -2.88 63.31 -29.93
N GLN A 224 -3.88 62.44 -29.87
CA GLN A 224 -4.23 61.53 -30.96
C GLN A 224 -5.45 61.97 -31.79
N ILE A 225 -6.36 62.77 -31.23
CA ILE A 225 -7.63 63.13 -31.89
C ILE A 225 -7.43 63.96 -33.16
N SER A 226 -6.36 64.77 -33.21
CA SER A 226 -6.02 65.59 -34.39
C SER A 226 -5.69 64.74 -35.62
N SER A 227 -5.07 63.57 -35.42
CA SER A 227 -4.74 62.61 -36.48
C SER A 227 -5.87 61.63 -36.78
N ALA A 228 -6.96 61.65 -36.03
CA ALA A 228 -7.97 60.60 -36.10
C ALA A 228 -8.62 60.46 -37.49
N GLY A 229 -8.65 59.24 -38.04
CA GLY A 229 -9.36 58.87 -39.27
C GLY A 229 -10.88 58.97 -39.14
N LEU A 230 -11.61 58.63 -40.22
CA LEU A 230 -13.07 58.48 -40.21
C LEU A 230 -13.41 57.08 -40.75
N MET A 231 -14.14 56.31 -39.96
CA MET A 231 -14.70 55.01 -40.30
C MET A 231 -16.22 55.08 -40.15
N GLU A 232 -16.97 54.56 -41.12
CA GLU A 232 -18.43 54.58 -41.09
C GLU A 232 -18.98 53.15 -41.14
N LEU A 233 -19.80 52.80 -40.16
CA LEU A 233 -20.52 51.54 -40.12
C LEU A 233 -21.93 51.77 -40.68
N THR A 234 -22.16 51.27 -41.90
CA THR A 234 -23.48 51.31 -42.56
C THR A 234 -24.15 49.95 -42.64
N THR A 235 -23.42 48.89 -42.28
CA THR A 235 -23.82 47.49 -42.25
C THR A 235 -22.92 46.78 -41.23
N SER A 236 -23.10 45.48 -41.00
CA SER A 236 -22.21 44.71 -40.15
C SER A 236 -20.77 44.76 -40.67
N ALA A 237 -19.81 44.65 -39.76
CA ALA A 237 -18.40 44.65 -40.15
C ALA A 237 -17.52 43.85 -39.20
N PHE A 238 -16.53 43.17 -39.78
CA PHE A 238 -15.36 42.67 -39.07
C PHE A 238 -14.35 43.80 -38.94
N ARG A 239 -14.06 44.23 -37.72
CA ARG A 239 -13.02 45.21 -37.39
C ARG A 239 -11.73 44.47 -37.03
N LEU A 240 -10.68 44.60 -37.83
CA LEU A 240 -9.35 44.06 -37.58
C LEU A 240 -8.46 45.14 -36.97
N TYR A 241 -7.76 44.82 -35.90
CA TYR A 241 -6.84 45.74 -35.22
C TYR A 241 -5.65 44.98 -34.62
N GLU A 242 -4.53 45.68 -34.44
CA GLU A 242 -3.35 45.18 -33.72
C GLU A 242 -3.49 45.59 -32.25
N ASP A 243 -3.42 44.63 -31.31
CA ASP A 243 -3.41 44.88 -29.88
C ASP A 243 -2.00 45.32 -29.40
N ARG A 244 -1.90 45.81 -28.17
CA ARG A 244 -0.70 46.44 -27.59
C ARG A 244 0.52 45.52 -27.55
N ASP A 245 0.30 44.22 -27.57
CA ASP A 245 1.34 43.18 -27.56
C ASP A 245 1.81 42.80 -28.99
N GLY A 246 1.29 43.48 -30.02
CA GLY A 246 1.66 43.27 -31.44
C GLY A 246 0.91 42.12 -32.11
N THR A 247 -0.14 41.62 -31.47
CA THR A 247 -1.00 40.55 -31.99
C THR A 247 -2.23 41.14 -32.66
N TRP A 248 -2.68 40.52 -33.73
CA TRP A 248 -3.89 40.93 -34.45
C TRP A 248 -5.11 40.24 -33.86
N GLN A 249 -6.21 40.98 -33.77
CA GLN A 249 -7.52 40.49 -33.34
C GLN A 249 -8.60 41.01 -34.28
N TRP A 250 -9.80 40.43 -34.20
CA TRP A 250 -10.96 40.97 -34.89
C TRP A 250 -12.24 40.93 -34.04
N THR A 251 -13.14 41.90 -34.27
CA THR A 251 -14.50 41.91 -33.71
C THR A 251 -15.55 42.00 -34.81
N LEU A 252 -16.62 41.22 -34.69
CA LEU A 252 -17.82 41.34 -35.53
C LEU A 252 -18.78 42.32 -34.88
N ALA A 253 -19.09 43.39 -35.59
CA ALA A 253 -19.99 44.44 -35.14
C ALA A 253 -21.24 44.54 -36.01
N ARG A 254 -22.36 44.92 -35.39
CA ARG A 254 -23.58 45.36 -36.08
C ARG A 254 -23.40 46.76 -36.66
N ASP A 255 -24.37 47.19 -37.47
CA ASP A 255 -24.44 48.56 -38.01
C ASP A 255 -24.68 49.64 -36.94
N ASP A 256 -25.18 49.25 -35.76
CA ASP A 256 -25.29 50.09 -34.58
C ASP A 256 -24.02 50.17 -33.72
N GLY A 257 -22.93 49.55 -34.17
CA GLY A 257 -21.64 49.57 -33.48
C GLY A 257 -21.48 48.53 -32.36
N SER A 258 -22.56 47.87 -31.93
CA SER A 258 -22.52 46.79 -30.92
C SER A 258 -21.71 45.60 -31.42
N VAL A 259 -20.93 44.98 -30.53
CA VAL A 259 -20.09 43.82 -30.85
C VAL A 259 -20.86 42.55 -30.52
N VAL A 260 -20.97 41.65 -31.49
CA VAL A 260 -21.69 40.38 -31.35
C VAL A 260 -20.76 39.18 -31.28
N GLY A 261 -19.52 39.31 -31.76
CA GLY A 261 -18.52 38.27 -31.67
C GLY A 261 -17.10 38.81 -31.77
N SER A 262 -16.14 38.04 -31.29
CA SER A 262 -14.72 38.35 -31.34
C SER A 262 -13.90 37.11 -31.65
N SER A 263 -12.67 37.32 -32.15
CA SER A 263 -11.68 36.25 -32.21
C SER A 263 -11.36 35.72 -30.82
N THR A 264 -11.20 34.40 -30.70
CA THR A 264 -10.80 33.76 -29.43
C THR A 264 -9.27 33.67 -29.28
N GLY A 265 -8.53 33.85 -30.38
CA GLY A 265 -7.08 33.84 -30.41
C GLY A 265 -6.49 35.17 -30.88
N ASP A 266 -5.22 35.35 -30.51
CA ASP A 266 -4.32 36.39 -30.97
C ASP A 266 -3.54 35.88 -32.19
N PHE A 267 -3.56 36.64 -33.28
CA PHE A 267 -2.89 36.29 -34.51
C PHE A 267 -1.52 36.98 -34.59
N GLY A 268 -0.47 36.28 -35.00
CA GLY A 268 0.87 36.88 -35.06
C GLY A 268 1.02 37.86 -36.23
N GLU A 269 0.23 37.64 -37.28
CA GLU A 269 0.24 38.44 -38.50
C GLU A 269 -1.18 38.84 -38.90
N ARG A 270 -1.31 40.02 -39.52
CA ARG A 270 -2.57 40.53 -40.11
C ARG A 270 -3.28 39.49 -41.00
N ASP A 271 -2.50 38.82 -41.85
CA ASP A 271 -3.02 37.86 -42.81
C ASP A 271 -3.65 36.64 -42.11
N GLU A 272 -3.17 36.26 -40.92
CA GLU A 272 -3.76 35.19 -40.11
C GLU A 272 -5.14 35.59 -39.55
N ALA A 273 -5.28 36.84 -39.07
CA ALA A 273 -6.56 37.39 -38.63
C ALA A 273 -7.56 37.50 -39.79
N GLU A 274 -7.11 37.97 -40.96
CA GLU A 274 -7.94 38.06 -42.17
C GLU A 274 -8.37 36.66 -42.67
N ASN A 275 -7.50 35.66 -42.56
CA ASN A 275 -7.83 34.26 -42.86
C ASN A 275 -8.87 33.69 -41.89
N SER A 276 -8.79 34.02 -40.60
CA SER A 276 -9.80 33.64 -39.61
C SER A 276 -11.18 34.23 -39.93
N VAL A 277 -11.23 35.51 -40.30
CA VAL A 277 -12.46 36.16 -40.76
C VAL A 277 -12.99 35.52 -42.04
N SER A 278 -12.10 35.23 -43.01
CA SER A 278 -12.48 34.56 -44.26
C SER A 278 -13.05 33.16 -44.00
N PHE A 279 -12.43 32.39 -43.11
CA PHE A 279 -12.96 31.09 -42.67
C PHE A 279 -14.37 31.21 -42.09
N LEU A 280 -14.58 32.18 -41.20
CA LEU A 280 -15.89 32.43 -40.58
C LEU A 280 -16.93 32.86 -41.62
N LYS A 281 -16.57 33.71 -42.59
CA LYS A 281 -17.47 34.11 -43.69
C LYS A 281 -17.81 32.95 -44.63
N ASP A 282 -16.87 32.06 -44.88
CA ASP A 282 -17.04 30.94 -45.82
C ASP A 282 -17.81 29.76 -45.20
N ARG A 283 -17.56 29.44 -43.93
CA ARG A 283 -18.15 28.26 -43.26
C ARG A 283 -19.21 28.61 -42.23
N GLY A 284 -19.13 29.77 -41.58
CA GLY A 284 -20.03 30.17 -40.50
C GLY A 284 -21.51 30.11 -40.89
N PRO A 285 -21.96 30.71 -42.01
CA PRO A 285 -23.38 30.73 -42.36
C PRO A 285 -24.03 29.34 -42.46
N ASP A 286 -23.28 28.33 -42.94
CA ASP A 286 -23.74 26.96 -43.14
C ASP A 286 -23.28 25.97 -42.05
N ALA A 287 -22.54 26.42 -41.03
CA ALA A 287 -21.98 25.57 -39.97
C ALA A 287 -23.09 24.87 -39.16
N ASP A 288 -22.89 23.63 -38.72
CA ASP A 288 -23.88 22.94 -37.87
C ASP A 288 -23.89 23.52 -36.45
N VAL A 289 -24.95 23.23 -35.67
CA VAL A 289 -25.04 23.62 -34.25
C VAL A 289 -24.89 22.36 -33.37
N ILE A 290 -23.87 22.35 -32.52
CA ILE A 290 -23.55 21.30 -31.56
C ILE A 290 -24.03 21.73 -30.17
N GLU A 291 -24.67 20.81 -29.47
CA GLU A 291 -25.07 20.95 -28.07
C GLU A 291 -24.61 19.71 -27.30
N ILE A 292 -23.73 19.89 -26.32
CA ILE A 292 -23.27 18.84 -25.42
C ILE A 292 -24.09 18.92 -24.14
N GLU A 293 -25.05 18.02 -23.97
CA GLU A 293 -25.81 17.89 -22.72
C GLU A 293 -25.02 17.02 -21.72
N GLY A 294 -24.12 17.64 -20.97
CA GLY A 294 -23.30 17.00 -19.94
C GLY A 294 -22.07 16.27 -20.48
N ALA A 295 -22.22 15.39 -21.47
CA ALA A 295 -21.08 14.75 -22.13
C ALA A 295 -21.36 14.31 -23.56
N ALA A 296 -20.29 14.08 -24.32
CA ALA A 296 -20.35 13.58 -25.69
C ALA A 296 -19.17 12.66 -26.03
N PHE A 297 -19.43 11.70 -26.92
CA PHE A 297 -18.38 10.96 -27.62
C PHE A 297 -17.96 11.69 -28.88
N THR A 298 -16.65 11.85 -29.00
CA THR A 298 -15.96 12.51 -30.10
C THR A 298 -15.06 11.50 -30.81
N TYR A 299 -14.87 11.65 -32.12
CA TYR A 299 -14.16 10.67 -32.94
C TYR A 299 -13.06 11.34 -33.75
N ALA A 300 -11.84 10.82 -33.67
CA ALA A 300 -10.69 11.38 -34.37
C ALA A 300 -9.92 10.30 -35.14
N GLU A 301 -9.55 10.59 -36.39
CA GLU A 301 -8.69 9.73 -37.19
C GLU A 301 -7.21 10.07 -36.95
N LYS A 302 -6.44 9.09 -36.47
CA LYS A 302 -4.99 9.16 -36.29
C LYS A 302 -4.34 7.97 -36.99
N ARG A 303 -3.47 8.23 -37.98
CA ARG A 303 -2.72 7.20 -38.72
C ARG A 303 -3.61 6.09 -39.34
N ASP A 304 -4.67 6.49 -40.04
CA ASP A 304 -5.65 5.59 -40.68
C ASP A 304 -6.43 4.70 -39.67
N GLN A 305 -6.50 5.11 -38.40
CA GLN A 305 -7.28 4.46 -37.35
C GLN A 305 -8.12 5.49 -36.61
N TRP A 306 -9.33 5.10 -36.24
CA TRP A 306 -10.31 5.90 -35.54
C TRP A 306 -10.24 5.65 -34.04
N TYR A 307 -10.20 6.72 -33.26
CA TYR A 307 -10.22 6.68 -31.80
C TYR A 307 -11.45 7.43 -31.31
N TRP A 308 -12.06 6.95 -30.23
CA TRP A 308 -13.14 7.67 -29.56
C TRP A 308 -12.63 8.28 -28.26
N GLN A 309 -13.23 9.41 -27.88
CA GLN A 309 -12.95 10.09 -26.62
C GLN A 309 -14.25 10.63 -26.04
N LEU A 310 -14.51 10.34 -24.77
CA LEU A 310 -15.58 10.93 -23.97
C LEU A 310 -15.10 12.27 -23.43
N VAL A 311 -15.87 13.32 -23.67
CA VAL A 311 -15.62 14.67 -23.15
C VAL A 311 -16.84 15.18 -22.39
N ASP A 312 -16.60 16.01 -21.37
CA ASP A 312 -17.66 16.76 -20.68
C ASP A 312 -18.15 17.95 -21.53
N ASP A 313 -19.06 18.75 -20.97
CA ASP A 313 -19.63 19.97 -21.58
C ASP A 313 -18.61 21.11 -21.74
N ASP A 314 -17.54 21.13 -20.95
CA ASP A 314 -16.39 22.03 -21.11
C ASP A 314 -15.36 21.54 -22.16
N ARG A 315 -15.55 20.33 -22.70
CA ARG A 315 -14.63 19.56 -23.56
C ARG A 315 -13.38 19.04 -22.84
N ASN A 316 -13.42 18.90 -21.52
CA ASN A 316 -12.38 18.18 -20.81
C ASN A 316 -12.48 16.69 -21.16
N PRO A 317 -11.36 16.07 -21.57
CA PRO A 317 -11.30 14.63 -21.77
C PRO A 317 -11.55 13.87 -20.46
N LEU A 318 -12.50 12.94 -20.47
CA LEU A 318 -12.75 12.06 -19.32
C LEU A 318 -12.22 10.64 -19.57
N ALA A 319 -12.48 10.09 -20.76
CA ALA A 319 -12.07 8.73 -21.12
C ALA A 319 -11.68 8.66 -22.61
N SER A 320 -10.81 7.73 -22.97
CA SER A 320 -10.49 7.46 -24.37
C SER A 320 -10.26 5.98 -24.65
N SER A 321 -10.46 5.58 -25.91
CA SER A 321 -10.04 4.26 -26.39
C SER A 321 -8.53 4.13 -26.41
N ASP A 322 -8.01 3.03 -25.86
CA ASP A 322 -6.58 2.70 -25.98
C ASP A 322 -6.23 2.24 -27.41
N ALA A 323 -7.09 1.40 -28.00
CA ALA A 323 -6.90 0.85 -29.34
C ALA A 323 -7.60 1.66 -30.44
N GLY A 324 -6.96 1.71 -31.62
CA GLY A 324 -7.51 2.34 -32.82
C GLY A 324 -8.37 1.40 -33.67
N TYR A 325 -9.50 1.90 -34.18
CA TYR A 325 -10.47 1.15 -34.97
C TYR A 325 -10.33 1.41 -36.47
N ARG A 326 -10.65 0.43 -37.31
CA ARG A 326 -10.50 0.55 -38.79
C ARG A 326 -11.51 1.49 -39.47
N SER A 327 -12.53 1.93 -38.76
CA SER A 327 -13.60 2.78 -39.28
C SER A 327 -14.29 3.51 -38.12
N GLN A 328 -14.82 4.70 -38.39
CA GLN A 328 -15.58 5.49 -37.41
C GLN A 328 -16.76 4.68 -36.82
N GLU A 329 -17.52 3.97 -37.66
CA GLU A 329 -18.63 3.10 -37.21
C GLU A 329 -18.19 2.07 -36.16
N ARG A 330 -16.97 1.55 -36.24
CA ARG A 330 -16.46 0.61 -35.23
C ARG A 330 -16.01 1.31 -33.94
N ALA A 331 -15.50 2.53 -34.05
CA ALA A 331 -15.19 3.34 -32.88
C ALA A 331 -16.49 3.73 -32.15
N GLU A 332 -17.56 4.03 -32.89
CA GLU A 332 -18.89 4.30 -32.34
C GLU A 332 -19.47 3.08 -31.61
N GLU A 333 -19.44 1.89 -32.24
CA GLU A 333 -19.85 0.63 -31.58
C GLU A 333 -19.03 0.35 -30.31
N ALA A 334 -17.73 0.66 -30.33
CA ALA A 334 -16.86 0.49 -29.18
C ALA A 334 -17.14 1.50 -28.06
N ALA A 335 -17.41 2.76 -28.39
CA ALA A 335 -17.80 3.79 -27.41
C ALA A 335 -19.13 3.43 -26.70
N GLN A 336 -20.10 2.92 -27.45
CA GLN A 336 -21.35 2.42 -26.85
C GLN A 336 -21.11 1.20 -25.96
N THR A 337 -20.28 0.25 -26.42
CA THR A 337 -19.90 -0.92 -25.62
C THR A 337 -19.17 -0.51 -24.35
N PHE A 338 -18.29 0.50 -24.43
CA PHE A 338 -17.61 1.09 -23.28
C PHE A 338 -18.62 1.66 -22.28
N ALA A 339 -19.56 2.51 -22.70
CA ALA A 339 -20.56 3.08 -21.80
C ALA A 339 -21.41 2.00 -21.10
N GLU A 340 -21.81 0.94 -21.81
CA GLU A 340 -22.57 -0.17 -21.25
C GLU A 340 -21.78 -1.03 -20.27
N ARG A 341 -20.48 -1.26 -20.55
CA ARG A 341 -19.59 -2.05 -19.68
C ARG A 341 -19.15 -1.25 -18.45
N PHE A 342 -18.78 0.00 -18.63
CA PHE A 342 -18.23 0.85 -17.56
C PHE A 342 -19.25 1.09 -16.43
N ASP A 343 -20.53 1.26 -16.78
CA ASP A 343 -21.65 1.37 -15.82
C ASP A 343 -21.75 0.14 -14.88
N ARG A 344 -21.46 -1.05 -15.42
CA ARG A 344 -21.55 -2.33 -14.67
C ARG A 344 -20.23 -2.82 -14.11
N ALA A 345 -19.12 -2.26 -14.57
CA ALA A 345 -17.79 -2.72 -14.21
C ALA A 345 -17.52 -2.48 -12.72
N ARG A 346 -17.07 -3.54 -12.05
CA ARG A 346 -16.65 -3.45 -10.64
C ARG A 346 -15.36 -2.65 -10.57
N LEU A 347 -15.27 -1.75 -9.59
CA LEU A 347 -14.00 -1.10 -9.24
C LEU A 347 -13.15 -2.10 -8.43
N LEU A 348 -11.95 -2.39 -8.93
CA LEU A 348 -10.96 -3.19 -8.21
C LEU A 348 -10.21 -2.26 -7.27
N ASP A 349 -10.61 -2.27 -6.01
CA ASP A 349 -9.95 -1.54 -4.93
C ASP A 349 -9.19 -2.54 -4.06
N ILE A 350 -8.02 -2.95 -4.54
CA ILE A 350 -7.13 -3.88 -3.84
C ILE A 350 -6.15 -3.04 -3.03
N GLU A 351 -6.11 -3.26 -1.72
CA GLU A 351 -5.22 -2.48 -0.82
C GLU A 351 -3.82 -3.10 -0.71
N HIS A 352 -3.74 -4.43 -0.74
CA HIS A 352 -2.51 -5.19 -0.57
C HIS A 352 -2.49 -6.44 -1.47
N VAL A 353 -3.44 -7.34 -1.24
CA VAL A 353 -3.60 -8.57 -2.02
C VAL A 353 -5.07 -8.83 -2.30
N GLY A 354 -5.36 -9.42 -3.46
CA GLY A 354 -6.69 -9.86 -3.86
C GLY A 354 -6.67 -11.27 -4.44
N VAL A 355 -7.82 -11.93 -4.49
CA VAL A 355 -7.98 -13.23 -5.15
C VAL A 355 -8.94 -13.11 -6.32
N GLU A 356 -8.45 -13.34 -7.52
CA GLU A 356 -9.27 -13.36 -8.74
C GLU A 356 -9.65 -14.79 -9.09
N LEU A 357 -10.95 -15.04 -9.28
CA LEU A 357 -11.50 -16.26 -9.85
C LEU A 357 -11.48 -16.15 -11.38
N VAL A 358 -10.78 -17.09 -12.02
CA VAL A 358 -10.53 -17.09 -13.46
C VAL A 358 -11.23 -18.28 -14.11
N GLU A 359 -12.04 -18.02 -15.13
CA GLU A 359 -12.64 -19.08 -15.96
C GLU A 359 -11.62 -19.59 -16.99
N GLN A 360 -11.45 -20.90 -17.04
CA GLN A 360 -10.60 -21.60 -18.00
C GLN A 360 -11.45 -22.56 -18.87
N PRO A 361 -10.92 -23.07 -20.00
CA PRO A 361 -11.66 -24.01 -20.85
C PRO A 361 -12.13 -25.27 -20.12
N ASP A 362 -11.38 -25.71 -19.11
CA ASP A 362 -11.60 -26.95 -18.38
C ASP A 362 -12.23 -26.75 -16.98
N GLY A 363 -12.61 -25.51 -16.61
CA GLY A 363 -13.22 -25.21 -15.32
C GLY A 363 -12.91 -23.81 -14.82
N TRP A 364 -12.81 -23.66 -13.50
CA TRP A 364 -12.45 -22.42 -12.81
C TRP A 364 -11.16 -22.64 -12.03
N THR A 365 -10.34 -21.60 -11.93
CA THR A 365 -9.20 -21.56 -11.01
C THR A 365 -9.23 -20.22 -10.27
N TRP A 366 -8.26 -20.00 -9.40
CA TRP A 366 -8.05 -18.71 -8.79
C TRP A 366 -6.57 -18.32 -8.85
N ARG A 367 -6.30 -17.02 -8.80
CA ARG A 367 -4.95 -16.46 -8.67
C ARG A 367 -4.92 -15.37 -7.62
N ILE A 368 -3.77 -15.19 -6.99
CA ILE A 368 -3.50 -14.08 -6.08
C ILE A 368 -2.91 -12.93 -6.90
N VAL A 369 -3.39 -11.72 -6.63
CA VAL A 369 -2.95 -10.47 -7.26
C VAL A 369 -2.51 -9.47 -6.19
N ASP A 370 -1.60 -8.55 -6.53
CA ASP A 370 -1.18 -7.45 -5.65
C ASP A 370 -2.11 -6.22 -5.75
N ASP A 371 -1.71 -5.11 -5.14
CA ASP A 371 -2.43 -3.83 -5.12
C ASP A 371 -2.48 -3.14 -6.49
N GLY A 372 -1.56 -3.48 -7.41
CA GLY A 372 -1.58 -3.09 -8.83
C GLY A 372 -2.45 -3.98 -9.72
N ASP A 373 -3.13 -4.97 -9.13
CA ASP A 373 -3.82 -6.05 -9.85
C ASP A 373 -2.86 -6.87 -10.74
N ASP A 374 -1.57 -6.97 -10.40
CA ASP A 374 -0.63 -7.84 -11.08
C ASP A 374 -0.63 -9.24 -10.43
N ALA A 375 -0.57 -10.29 -11.24
CA ALA A 375 -0.61 -11.66 -10.73
C ALA A 375 0.67 -11.99 -9.95
N VAL A 376 0.50 -12.48 -8.72
CA VAL A 376 1.59 -12.85 -7.81
C VAL A 376 1.74 -14.37 -7.73
N ALA A 377 0.63 -15.11 -7.68
CA ALA A 377 0.62 -16.57 -7.67
C ALA A 377 -0.62 -17.16 -8.34
N ASN A 378 -0.50 -18.37 -8.88
CA ASN A 378 -1.61 -19.10 -9.47
C ASN A 378 -1.90 -20.38 -8.70
N CYS A 379 -3.19 -20.70 -8.54
CA CYS A 379 -3.59 -22.00 -8.05
C CYS A 379 -3.19 -23.12 -9.02
N SER A 380 -2.71 -24.22 -8.48
CA SER A 380 -2.27 -25.40 -9.24
C SER A 380 -3.46 -26.29 -9.64
N ASP A 381 -4.61 -26.13 -8.96
CA ASP A 381 -5.83 -26.89 -9.21
C ASP A 381 -6.82 -26.19 -10.14
N THR A 382 -7.71 -27.01 -10.70
CA THR A 382 -8.89 -26.56 -11.46
C THR A 382 -10.15 -27.17 -10.85
N PHE A 383 -11.16 -26.34 -10.72
CA PHE A 383 -12.44 -26.62 -10.07
C PHE A 383 -13.57 -26.65 -11.11
N ASP A 384 -14.56 -27.53 -10.90
CA ASP A 384 -15.67 -27.67 -11.84
C ASP A 384 -16.56 -26.41 -11.93
N THR A 385 -16.68 -25.66 -10.83
CA THR A 385 -17.55 -24.48 -10.76
C THR A 385 -16.86 -23.28 -10.09
N ARG A 386 -17.30 -22.06 -10.45
CA ARG A 386 -16.86 -20.82 -9.79
C ARG A 386 -16.97 -20.89 -8.27
N ARG A 387 -18.04 -21.50 -7.77
CA ARG A 387 -18.32 -21.63 -6.34
C ARG A 387 -17.33 -22.55 -5.63
N ASP A 388 -16.84 -23.58 -6.31
CA ASP A 388 -15.85 -24.50 -5.73
C ASP A 388 -14.47 -23.82 -5.68
N ALA A 389 -14.10 -23.06 -6.71
CA ALA A 389 -12.89 -22.23 -6.70
C ALA A 389 -12.95 -21.14 -5.61
N GLU A 390 -14.10 -20.47 -5.47
CA GLU A 390 -14.36 -19.48 -4.41
C GLU A 390 -14.25 -20.12 -3.02
N ALA A 391 -14.86 -21.29 -2.80
CA ALA A 391 -14.79 -21.99 -1.52
C ALA A 391 -13.37 -22.46 -1.18
N ALA A 392 -12.57 -22.87 -2.17
CA ALA A 392 -11.17 -23.22 -1.97
C ALA A 392 -10.34 -21.99 -1.55
N ALA A 393 -10.53 -20.85 -2.21
CA ALA A 393 -9.89 -19.59 -1.80
C ALA A 393 -10.35 -19.13 -0.41
N GLU A 394 -11.65 -19.17 -0.10
CA GLU A 394 -12.19 -18.81 1.22
C GLU A 394 -11.64 -19.68 2.35
N ALA A 395 -11.37 -20.96 2.09
CA ALA A 395 -10.76 -21.87 3.05
C ALA A 395 -9.25 -21.61 3.24
N LEU A 396 -8.55 -21.20 2.18
CA LEU A 396 -7.11 -20.93 2.18
C LEU A 396 -6.74 -19.65 2.96
N LEU A 397 -7.47 -18.55 2.73
CA LEU A 397 -7.05 -17.22 3.19
C LEU A 397 -6.83 -17.10 4.72
N PRO A 398 -7.70 -17.66 5.59
CA PRO A 398 -7.49 -17.60 7.04
C PRO A 398 -6.28 -18.41 7.52
N GLU A 399 -5.96 -19.52 6.85
CA GLU A 399 -4.86 -20.42 7.24
C GLU A 399 -3.48 -19.84 6.89
N LEU A 400 -3.43 -18.86 5.97
CA LEU A 400 -2.19 -18.20 5.58
C LEU A 400 -1.58 -17.31 6.69
N GLU A 401 -2.40 -16.71 7.56
CA GLU A 401 -1.90 -15.80 8.61
C GLU A 401 -0.93 -16.52 9.57
N SER A 402 -1.22 -17.78 9.89
CA SER A 402 -0.43 -18.64 10.77
C SER A 402 0.51 -19.60 10.03
N ALA A 403 0.50 -19.59 8.69
CA ALA A 403 1.30 -20.52 7.89
C ALA A 403 2.80 -20.39 8.20
N SER A 404 3.43 -21.52 8.51
CA SER A 404 4.87 -21.58 8.70
C SER A 404 5.60 -21.44 7.35
N VAL A 405 6.82 -20.89 7.40
CA VAL A 405 7.66 -20.71 6.22
C VAL A 405 8.85 -21.67 6.29
N THR A 406 8.95 -22.57 5.31
CA THR A 406 10.07 -23.50 5.13
C THR A 406 10.88 -23.14 3.88
N VAL A 407 12.03 -23.77 3.68
CA VAL A 407 12.89 -23.52 2.50
C VAL A 407 13.29 -24.84 1.87
N ALA A 408 12.99 -24.98 0.58
CA ALA A 408 13.44 -26.10 -0.23
C ALA A 408 14.98 -26.16 -0.24
N GLY A 409 15.55 -27.35 -0.06
CA GLY A 409 17.00 -27.51 0.11
C GLY A 409 17.48 -27.42 1.56
N GLU A 410 16.63 -27.05 2.52
CA GLU A 410 16.98 -27.08 3.96
C GLU A 410 16.22 -28.23 4.65
N PRO A 411 16.92 -29.17 5.30
CA PRO A 411 16.26 -30.21 6.07
C PRO A 411 15.33 -29.62 7.14
N THR A 412 14.18 -30.22 7.34
CA THR A 412 13.11 -29.66 8.20
C THR A 412 12.36 -30.76 8.94
N TYR A 413 12.20 -30.59 10.26
CA TYR A 413 11.22 -31.31 11.06
C TYR A 413 9.87 -30.60 10.95
N GLU A 414 8.91 -31.25 10.32
CA GLU A 414 7.56 -30.75 10.12
C GLU A 414 6.62 -31.46 11.11
N LEU A 415 6.12 -30.73 12.11
CA LEU A 415 5.13 -31.21 13.08
C LEU A 415 3.74 -30.78 12.59
N TYR A 416 2.84 -31.72 12.40
CA TYR A 416 1.54 -31.44 11.78
C TYR A 416 0.42 -32.24 12.45
N GLU A 417 -0.78 -31.68 12.44
CA GLU A 417 -1.98 -32.30 13.00
C GLU A 417 -2.82 -32.96 11.89
N SER A 418 -3.12 -34.25 12.04
CA SER A 418 -4.06 -35.00 11.20
C SER A 418 -5.29 -35.42 12.01
N GLY A 419 -6.38 -34.65 11.87
CA GLY A 419 -7.58 -34.85 12.69
C GLY A 419 -7.39 -34.24 14.07
N GLU A 420 -7.40 -35.07 15.13
CA GLU A 420 -7.10 -34.65 16.52
C GLU A 420 -5.73 -35.19 16.99
N GLN A 421 -4.91 -35.70 16.06
CA GLN A 421 -3.64 -36.35 16.36
C GLN A 421 -2.47 -35.69 15.64
N TRP A 422 -1.42 -35.42 16.37
CA TRP A 422 -0.14 -34.89 15.92
C TRP A 422 0.80 -35.99 15.43
N ARG A 423 1.60 -35.65 14.43
CA ARG A 423 2.70 -36.44 13.87
C ARG A 423 3.86 -35.51 13.56
N TRP A 424 5.05 -36.07 13.41
CA TRP A 424 6.19 -35.34 12.85
C TRP A 424 6.77 -36.10 11.65
N ARG A 425 7.35 -35.36 10.71
CA ARG A 425 8.17 -35.91 9.62
C ARG A 425 9.44 -35.11 9.43
N LEU A 426 10.54 -35.78 9.13
CA LEU A 426 11.79 -35.17 8.71
C LEU A 426 11.86 -35.19 7.19
N VAL A 427 12.05 -34.00 6.63
CA VAL A 427 12.20 -33.75 5.20
C VAL A 427 13.67 -33.42 4.94
N ASP A 428 14.27 -34.07 3.95
CA ASP A 428 15.65 -33.81 3.56
C ASP A 428 15.80 -32.61 2.59
N GLU A 429 17.04 -32.27 2.23
CA GLU A 429 17.35 -31.22 1.25
C GLU A 429 16.78 -31.48 -0.16
N THR A 430 16.42 -32.72 -0.46
CA THR A 430 15.81 -33.12 -1.73
C THR A 430 14.29 -33.19 -1.66
N GLU A 431 13.70 -32.68 -0.58
CA GLU A 431 12.26 -32.62 -0.30
C GLU A 431 11.59 -33.99 -0.08
N HIS A 432 12.35 -35.05 0.17
CA HIS A 432 11.81 -36.35 0.50
C HIS A 432 11.59 -36.48 2.01
N VAL A 433 10.49 -37.13 2.38
CA VAL A 433 10.30 -37.59 3.77
C VAL A 433 11.23 -38.76 4.01
N VAL A 434 12.19 -38.57 4.91
CA VAL A 434 13.23 -39.55 5.23
C VAL A 434 13.00 -40.22 6.58
N ALA A 435 12.35 -39.54 7.52
CA ALA A 435 11.92 -40.11 8.79
C ALA A 435 10.55 -39.58 9.21
N GLN A 436 9.83 -40.29 10.05
CA GLN A 436 8.55 -39.85 10.62
C GLN A 436 8.27 -40.47 11.98
N SER A 437 7.30 -39.92 12.72
CA SER A 437 6.84 -40.51 13.97
C SER A 437 6.19 -41.88 13.71
N PRO A 438 6.47 -42.91 14.54
CA PRO A 438 5.87 -44.23 14.39
C PRO A 438 4.35 -44.18 14.63
N ASP A 439 3.95 -43.50 15.70
CA ASP A 439 2.56 -43.34 16.12
C ASP A 439 2.14 -41.86 16.08
N ALA A 440 0.83 -41.66 16.09
CA ALA A 440 0.22 -40.33 16.23
C ALA A 440 -0.29 -40.14 17.66
N SER A 441 -0.15 -38.92 18.19
CA SER A 441 -0.53 -38.60 19.58
C SER A 441 -1.49 -37.42 19.64
N THR A 442 -2.44 -37.40 20.58
CA THR A 442 -3.23 -36.19 20.86
C THR A 442 -2.43 -35.15 21.64
N ASP A 443 -1.25 -35.54 22.15
CA ASP A 443 -0.34 -34.70 22.91
C ASP A 443 0.76 -34.16 21.98
N HIS A 444 0.74 -32.84 21.75
CA HIS A 444 1.72 -32.15 20.91
C HIS A 444 3.13 -32.27 21.49
N ASP A 445 3.27 -32.13 22.81
CA ASP A 445 4.58 -32.11 23.49
C ASP A 445 5.27 -33.48 23.35
N ALA A 446 4.50 -34.57 23.37
CA ALA A 446 5.04 -35.91 23.12
C ALA A 446 5.60 -36.11 21.70
N ILE A 447 5.01 -35.46 20.69
CA ILE A 447 5.47 -35.53 19.30
C ILE A 447 6.71 -34.65 19.11
N GLU A 448 6.72 -33.47 19.72
CA GLU A 448 7.88 -32.59 19.77
C GLU A 448 9.08 -33.27 20.45
N ASP A 449 8.89 -33.83 21.64
CA ASP A 449 9.91 -34.60 22.37
C ASP A 449 10.46 -35.76 21.53
N GLY A 450 9.59 -36.46 20.80
CA GLY A 450 9.99 -37.56 19.91
C GLY A 450 10.89 -37.09 18.76
N ALA A 451 10.56 -35.95 18.14
CA ALA A 451 11.37 -35.35 17.08
C ALA A 451 12.73 -34.86 17.61
N GLU A 452 12.75 -34.20 18.77
CA GLU A 452 13.97 -33.73 19.43
C GLU A 452 14.89 -34.90 19.79
N ARG A 453 14.37 -35.95 20.42
CA ARG A 453 15.15 -37.16 20.75
C ARG A 453 15.72 -37.82 19.49
N PHE A 454 14.97 -37.86 18.39
CA PHE A 454 15.52 -38.37 17.14
C PHE A 454 16.67 -37.49 16.64
N GLY A 455 16.49 -36.17 16.61
CA GLY A 455 17.54 -35.23 16.18
C GLY A 455 18.83 -35.30 17.01
N ASP A 456 18.68 -35.37 18.34
CA ASP A 456 19.80 -35.38 19.28
C ASP A 456 20.65 -36.66 19.19
N TYR A 457 20.00 -37.82 18.96
CA TYR A 457 20.66 -39.12 19.05
C TYR A 457 20.95 -39.77 17.68
N ALA A 458 20.32 -39.32 16.59
CA ALA A 458 20.48 -39.97 15.27
C ALA A 458 21.94 -40.01 14.80
N LEU A 459 22.68 -38.91 14.97
CA LEU A 459 24.04 -38.77 14.43
C LEU A 459 25.00 -39.85 14.98
N GLU A 460 24.90 -40.20 16.26
CA GLU A 460 25.78 -41.15 16.94
C GLU A 460 25.21 -42.58 17.05
N ALA A 461 23.99 -42.81 16.58
CA ALA A 461 23.32 -44.10 16.75
C ALA A 461 24.04 -45.26 16.05
N ASP A 462 23.95 -46.47 16.58
CA ASP A 462 24.49 -47.65 15.89
C ASP A 462 23.47 -48.23 14.89
N VAL A 463 23.94 -48.90 13.83
CA VAL A 463 23.06 -49.59 12.88
C VAL A 463 23.04 -51.08 13.19
N VAL A 464 21.87 -51.60 13.55
CA VAL A 464 21.70 -52.98 14.04
C VAL A 464 20.63 -53.74 13.26
N GLU A 465 20.62 -55.06 13.43
CA GLU A 465 19.63 -55.99 12.88
C GLU A 465 19.44 -57.10 13.92
N ILE A 466 18.20 -57.52 14.10
CA ILE A 466 17.83 -58.64 14.98
C ILE A 466 17.33 -59.74 14.05
N ASP A 467 17.94 -60.93 14.13
CA ASP A 467 17.59 -62.04 13.23
C ASP A 467 16.26 -62.70 13.63
N GLU A 468 16.11 -63.10 14.90
CA GLU A 468 14.87 -63.68 15.46
C GLU A 468 14.57 -63.08 16.83
N ALA A 469 15.57 -63.06 17.73
CA ALA A 469 15.50 -62.38 19.01
C ALA A 469 16.91 -62.04 19.54
N GLU A 470 16.99 -61.09 20.47
CA GLU A 470 18.22 -60.64 21.12
C GLU A 470 17.94 -60.13 22.53
N TYR A 471 18.85 -60.35 23.47
CA TYR A 471 18.81 -59.68 24.76
C TYR A 471 19.41 -58.29 24.63
N GLU A 472 18.67 -57.26 25.03
CA GLU A 472 19.15 -55.89 25.15
C GLU A 472 19.35 -55.54 26.63
N VAL A 473 20.56 -55.11 26.99
CA VAL A 473 20.93 -54.61 28.31
C VAL A 473 21.02 -53.09 28.23
N TYR A 474 20.24 -52.37 29.03
CA TYR A 474 20.03 -50.92 28.87
C TYR A 474 19.97 -50.17 30.22
N PRO A 475 20.38 -48.89 30.28
CA PRO A 475 20.29 -48.08 31.48
C PRO A 475 18.85 -47.61 31.76
N THR A 476 18.50 -47.45 33.04
CA THR A 476 17.14 -47.16 33.51
C THR A 476 16.77 -45.69 33.39
N ASP A 477 17.72 -44.75 33.52
CA ASP A 477 17.48 -43.31 33.35
C ASP A 477 18.77 -42.52 33.08
N GLU A 478 18.93 -41.93 31.89
CA GLU A 478 19.83 -40.78 31.67
C GLU A 478 19.42 -39.90 30.46
N ILE A 479 18.13 -39.65 30.23
CA ILE A 479 17.70 -38.67 29.18
C ILE A 479 16.96 -37.45 29.76
N ASP A 480 16.57 -37.43 31.05
CA ASP A 480 15.70 -36.38 31.60
C ASP A 480 16.36 -35.38 32.59
N ALA A 481 17.69 -35.23 32.59
CA ALA A 481 18.41 -34.43 33.59
C ALA A 481 19.17 -33.19 33.08
N THR A 482 18.88 -32.69 31.87
CA THR A 482 19.43 -31.41 31.38
C THR A 482 18.40 -30.46 30.80
N ALA A 483 17.26 -30.28 31.46
CA ALA A 483 16.40 -29.12 31.26
C ALA A 483 15.86 -28.58 32.60
N GLU A 484 16.19 -27.32 32.87
CA GLU A 484 15.68 -26.40 33.91
C GLU A 484 16.01 -26.63 35.40
N ALA A 485 16.83 -25.74 35.96
CA ALA A 485 16.33 -24.69 36.87
C ALA A 485 17.47 -23.79 37.41
N GLY A 486 17.62 -22.62 36.79
CA GLY A 486 17.93 -21.41 37.54
C GLY A 486 16.68 -21.00 38.31
N GLY A 487 16.62 -21.33 39.59
CA GLY A 487 15.51 -20.98 40.49
C GLY A 487 16.01 -20.86 41.91
N ASP A 488 16.08 -19.62 42.40
CA ASP A 488 16.52 -19.26 43.74
C ASP A 488 15.48 -19.68 44.81
N ASP A 489 15.98 -19.95 46.02
CA ASP A 489 15.28 -19.89 47.32
C ASP A 489 14.47 -21.11 47.83
N LEU A 490 15.11 -22.00 48.60
CA LEU A 490 14.94 -22.17 50.08
C LEU A 490 15.48 -23.53 50.60
N PRO A 491 15.95 -23.61 51.87
CA PRO A 491 16.90 -24.64 52.31
C PRO A 491 16.27 -25.92 52.87
N ALA A 492 17.00 -27.01 52.64
CA ALA A 492 16.79 -28.34 53.20
C ALA A 492 16.75 -28.36 54.74
N THR A 493 15.74 -29.04 55.29
CA THR A 493 15.74 -29.54 56.67
C THR A 493 16.47 -30.88 56.71
N VAL A 494 17.62 -30.87 57.35
CA VAL A 494 18.42 -32.05 57.71
C VAL A 494 17.69 -32.82 58.80
N ASP A 495 17.30 -34.07 58.53
CA ASP A 495 16.99 -35.05 59.57
C ASP A 495 18.16 -36.04 59.64
N GLU A 496 18.84 -36.03 60.80
CA GLU A 496 19.89 -37.00 61.16
C GLU A 496 19.29 -38.42 61.31
N PRO A 497 19.88 -39.47 60.72
CA PRO A 497 19.51 -40.83 61.06
C PRO A 497 20.15 -41.25 62.39
N ALA A 498 19.29 -41.78 63.27
CA ALA A 498 19.66 -42.30 64.57
C ALA A 498 20.47 -43.61 64.45
N VAL A 499 21.63 -43.63 65.11
CA VAL A 499 22.47 -44.81 65.29
C VAL A 499 21.79 -45.87 66.15
N LYS A 500 21.85 -47.14 65.73
CA LYS A 500 21.95 -48.30 66.62
C LYS A 500 22.98 -49.33 66.12
N PRO A 501 23.67 -50.05 67.03
CA PRO A 501 24.78 -50.94 66.72
C PRO A 501 24.34 -52.41 66.65
N ASP A 502 24.93 -53.24 65.77
CA ASP A 502 25.80 -54.34 66.18
C ASP A 502 26.42 -55.06 64.97
N GLY A 503 27.52 -55.77 65.24
CA GLY A 503 28.47 -56.26 64.24
C GLY A 503 27.95 -57.23 63.19
N GLY A 504 28.25 -56.90 61.94
CA GLY A 504 28.27 -57.78 60.78
C GLY A 504 29.15 -57.08 59.73
N THR A 505 30.08 -57.79 59.12
CA THR A 505 31.08 -57.25 58.19
C THR A 505 30.40 -56.65 56.97
N ALA A 506 30.10 -55.35 56.99
CA ALA A 506 29.68 -54.60 55.81
C ALA A 506 30.91 -54.42 54.92
N LEU A 507 30.90 -55.09 53.78
CA LEU A 507 31.71 -54.67 52.64
C LEU A 507 31.21 -53.27 52.27
N GLU A 508 32.04 -52.25 52.46
CA GLU A 508 31.84 -50.94 51.88
C GLU A 508 31.84 -51.11 50.35
N TYR A 509 30.66 -51.17 49.74
CA TYR A 509 30.52 -50.85 48.33
C TYR A 509 30.62 -49.32 48.21
N THR A 510 31.64 -48.87 47.51
CA THR A 510 31.80 -47.48 47.05
C THR A 510 30.52 -46.99 46.39
N ASP A 511 30.12 -45.74 46.71
CA ASP A 511 29.05 -45.00 46.04
C ASP A 511 29.08 -45.24 44.52
N GLN A 512 28.15 -46.06 44.03
CA GLN A 512 27.94 -46.27 42.59
C GLN A 512 27.38 -44.97 42.02
N THR A 513 28.05 -44.45 41.01
CA THR A 513 27.83 -43.10 40.46
C THR A 513 27.23 -43.14 39.04
N GLY A 514 26.64 -44.28 38.64
CA GLY A 514 26.03 -44.48 37.31
C GLY A 514 24.59 -44.98 37.42
N PRO A 515 23.85 -45.01 36.29
CA PRO A 515 22.46 -45.47 36.27
C PRO A 515 22.38 -46.97 36.51
N ASP A 516 21.26 -47.41 37.09
CA ASP A 516 20.91 -48.82 37.14
C ASP A 516 20.62 -49.34 35.72
N TRP A 517 20.79 -50.64 35.49
CA TRP A 517 20.67 -51.34 34.22
C TRP A 517 19.63 -52.44 34.29
N ASN A 518 18.82 -52.55 33.26
CA ASN A 518 17.84 -53.62 33.08
C ASN A 518 18.21 -54.45 31.86
N TRP A 519 17.55 -55.60 31.70
CA TRP A 519 17.63 -56.38 30.47
C TRP A 519 16.25 -56.75 29.96
N ARG A 520 16.12 -56.88 28.65
CA ARG A 520 14.91 -57.38 27.97
C ARG A 520 15.31 -58.34 26.85
N LEU A 521 14.57 -59.42 26.65
CA LEU A 521 14.64 -60.27 25.47
C LEU A 521 13.62 -59.76 24.47
N VAL A 522 14.07 -59.31 23.30
CA VAL A 522 13.24 -58.65 22.30
C VAL A 522 13.34 -59.38 20.96
N THR A 523 12.21 -59.55 20.27
CA THR A 523 12.18 -60.13 18.91
C THR A 523 12.55 -59.09 17.84
N ASP A 524 12.70 -59.53 16.59
CA ASP A 524 12.90 -58.64 15.44
C ASP A 524 11.75 -57.63 15.25
N ASP A 525 10.52 -58.04 15.54
CA ASP A 525 9.34 -57.18 15.54
C ASP A 525 9.23 -56.25 16.76
N ARG A 526 10.22 -56.25 17.67
CA ARG A 526 10.26 -55.50 18.94
C ARG A 526 9.30 -55.97 20.02
N GLU A 527 8.80 -57.20 19.95
CA GLU A 527 8.01 -57.77 21.03
C GLU A 527 8.92 -58.17 22.21
N ILE A 528 8.61 -57.71 23.42
CA ILE A 528 9.35 -58.10 24.62
C ILE A 528 8.85 -59.45 25.09
N VAL A 529 9.71 -60.46 25.01
CA VAL A 529 9.41 -61.84 25.40
C VAL A 529 9.62 -62.03 26.90
N ALA A 530 10.67 -61.43 27.46
CA ALA A 530 11.02 -61.53 28.88
C ALA A 530 11.79 -60.28 29.33
N ALA A 531 11.67 -59.88 30.59
CA ALA A 531 12.41 -58.75 31.14
C ALA A 531 12.98 -59.03 32.55
N SER A 532 13.97 -58.23 32.95
CA SER A 532 14.49 -58.20 34.31
C SER A 532 13.43 -57.73 35.31
N THR A 533 13.32 -58.44 36.43
CA THR A 533 12.40 -58.07 37.52
C THR A 533 13.02 -57.11 38.54
N GLU A 534 14.33 -56.88 38.47
CA GLU A 534 15.06 -55.97 39.36
C GLU A 534 16.16 -55.22 38.59
N PRO A 535 16.43 -53.96 38.95
CA PRO A 535 17.55 -53.20 38.39
C PRO A 535 18.90 -53.80 38.81
N HIS A 536 19.90 -53.62 37.94
CA HIS A 536 21.28 -54.08 38.14
C HIS A 536 22.24 -52.89 38.19
N PRO A 537 23.32 -52.93 38.96
CA PRO A 537 24.21 -51.78 39.14
C PRO A 537 25.01 -51.38 37.87
N ASP A 538 25.18 -52.32 36.94
CA ASP A 538 25.94 -52.13 35.71
C ASP A 538 25.52 -53.15 34.62
N ALA A 539 25.90 -52.86 33.37
CA ALA A 539 25.63 -53.73 32.22
C ALA A 539 26.21 -55.15 32.35
N GLU A 540 27.37 -55.31 33.03
CA GLU A 540 28.00 -56.62 33.23
C GLU A 540 27.14 -57.47 34.16
N THR A 541 26.63 -56.89 35.24
CA THR A 541 25.75 -57.55 36.21
C THR A 541 24.39 -57.91 35.59
N ALA A 542 23.83 -57.05 34.75
CA ALA A 542 22.62 -57.37 33.96
C ALA A 542 22.87 -58.52 32.98
N THR A 543 24.04 -58.56 32.36
CA THR A 543 24.45 -59.68 31.48
C THR A 543 24.61 -61.00 32.26
N GLU A 544 25.17 -60.95 33.47
CA GLU A 544 25.22 -62.11 34.36
C GLU A 544 23.83 -62.59 34.78
N ALA A 545 22.86 -61.67 34.96
CA ALA A 545 21.47 -62.02 35.24
C ALA A 545 20.83 -62.79 34.07
N ILE A 546 21.08 -62.39 32.82
CA ILE A 546 20.67 -63.15 31.63
C ILE A 546 21.25 -64.56 31.66
N GLN A 547 22.53 -64.73 32.03
CA GLN A 547 23.11 -66.07 32.12
C GLN A 547 22.42 -66.93 33.19
N ARG A 548 22.00 -66.33 34.31
CA ARG A 548 21.18 -67.04 35.32
C ARG A 548 19.82 -67.46 34.75
N VAL A 549 19.16 -66.58 33.98
CA VAL A 549 17.89 -66.91 33.29
C VAL A 549 18.09 -68.09 32.34
N ARG A 550 19.16 -68.10 31.54
CA ARG A 550 19.48 -69.22 30.64
C ARG A 550 19.64 -70.54 31.37
N ASP A 551 20.46 -70.56 32.41
CA ASP A 551 20.71 -71.77 33.18
C ASP A 551 19.42 -72.25 33.86
N GLN A 552 18.70 -71.35 34.53
CA GLN A 552 17.49 -71.67 35.28
C GLN A 552 16.31 -72.07 34.39
N ALA A 553 16.00 -71.32 33.34
CA ALA A 553 14.89 -71.62 32.43
C ALA A 553 15.10 -72.97 31.71
N SER A 554 16.35 -73.34 31.42
CA SER A 554 16.65 -74.64 30.78
C SER A 554 16.38 -75.85 31.68
N GLU A 555 16.41 -75.64 32.99
CA GLU A 555 16.16 -76.66 34.03
C GLU A 555 14.80 -76.48 34.73
N ALA A 556 14.01 -75.48 34.31
CA ALA A 556 12.77 -75.11 34.98
C ALA A 556 11.61 -76.02 34.58
N ASP A 557 10.95 -76.57 35.59
CA ASP A 557 9.68 -77.28 35.41
C ASP A 557 8.50 -76.29 35.43
N LEU A 558 7.47 -76.54 34.62
CA LEU A 558 6.22 -75.78 34.68
C LEU A 558 5.38 -76.25 35.87
N ILE A 559 5.01 -75.31 36.72
CA ILE A 559 4.14 -75.52 37.86
C ILE A 559 2.68 -75.65 37.37
N GLU A 560 2.11 -76.86 37.43
CA GLU A 560 0.69 -77.11 37.15
C GLU A 560 0.07 -77.98 38.26
N PHE A 561 -0.99 -77.48 38.92
CA PHE A 561 -1.79 -78.25 39.88
C PHE A 561 -3.27 -78.19 39.55
N GLU A 562 -3.99 -79.25 39.90
CA GLU A 562 -5.46 -79.33 39.79
C GLU A 562 -6.17 -78.77 41.04
N HIS A 563 -5.43 -78.49 42.11
CA HIS A 563 -5.93 -78.00 43.39
C HIS A 563 -4.91 -77.02 43.99
N ALA A 564 -5.31 -76.25 45.01
CA ALA A 564 -4.42 -75.30 45.67
C ALA A 564 -3.13 -75.95 46.18
N ALA A 565 -1.98 -75.27 46.13
CA ALA A 565 -0.69 -75.78 46.55
C ALA A 565 -0.03 -74.88 47.60
N PHE A 566 0.60 -75.48 48.61
CA PHE A 566 1.44 -74.76 49.57
C PHE A 566 2.85 -74.59 48.99
N GLN A 567 3.31 -73.35 48.86
CA GLN A 567 4.67 -72.98 48.48
C GLN A 567 5.39 -72.36 49.67
N VAL A 568 6.59 -72.86 49.97
CA VAL A 568 7.52 -72.26 50.94
C VAL A 568 8.60 -71.52 50.16
N TYR A 569 8.81 -70.23 50.45
CA TYR A 569 9.72 -69.35 49.73
C TYR A 569 10.50 -68.44 50.69
N GLU A 570 11.62 -67.90 50.22
CA GLU A 570 12.40 -66.88 50.92
C GLU A 570 11.94 -65.48 50.46
N ALA A 571 11.61 -64.61 51.42
CA ALA A 571 11.23 -63.22 51.16
C ALA A 571 12.47 -62.33 50.99
N ASP A 572 12.30 -61.13 50.45
CA ASP A 572 13.40 -60.17 50.21
C ASP A 572 14.18 -59.79 51.49
N SER A 573 13.59 -59.98 52.67
CA SER A 573 14.24 -59.79 53.96
C SER A 573 15.25 -60.90 54.32
N GLY A 574 15.34 -61.97 53.51
CA GLY A 574 16.10 -63.19 53.80
C GLY A 574 15.40 -64.16 54.77
N GLU A 575 14.12 -63.91 55.04
CA GLU A 575 13.30 -64.73 55.95
C GLU A 575 12.35 -65.63 55.18
N TRP A 576 12.04 -66.80 55.75
CA TRP A 576 11.23 -67.81 55.10
C TRP A 576 9.74 -67.59 55.38
N ARG A 577 8.91 -67.69 54.35
CA ARG A 577 7.45 -67.58 54.43
C ARG A 577 6.80 -68.74 53.67
N TRP A 578 5.50 -68.94 53.89
CA TRP A 578 4.71 -69.87 53.08
C TRP A 578 3.48 -69.16 52.52
N ARG A 579 3.03 -69.58 51.35
CA ARG A 579 1.78 -69.14 50.72
C ARG A 579 1.02 -70.34 50.17
N LEU A 580 -0.31 -70.29 50.23
CA LEU A 580 -1.22 -71.21 49.58
C LEU A 580 -1.68 -70.55 48.29
N ILE A 581 -1.30 -71.11 47.15
CA ILE A 581 -1.70 -70.64 45.81
C ILE A 581 -2.80 -71.54 45.25
N ASP A 582 -3.77 -71.02 44.51
CA ASP A 582 -4.79 -71.83 43.83
C ASP A 582 -4.33 -72.36 42.45
N GLU A 583 -5.24 -72.98 41.70
CA GLU A 583 -4.97 -73.54 40.36
C GLU A 583 -4.67 -72.48 39.28
N ASP A 584 -4.98 -71.22 39.59
CA ASP A 584 -4.79 -70.04 38.76
C ASP A 584 -3.59 -69.18 39.24
N GLY A 585 -2.85 -69.65 40.26
CA GLY A 585 -1.68 -68.97 40.82
C GLY A 585 -2.01 -67.87 41.84
N ASN A 586 -3.28 -67.68 42.22
CA ASN A 586 -3.68 -66.66 43.19
C ASN A 586 -3.34 -67.08 44.62
N VAL A 587 -2.79 -66.15 45.41
CA VAL A 587 -2.51 -66.39 46.83
C VAL A 587 -3.82 -66.38 47.63
N LEU A 588 -4.25 -67.56 48.07
CA LEU A 588 -5.44 -67.74 48.93
C LEU A 588 -5.15 -67.45 50.41
N ALA A 589 -3.93 -67.70 50.85
CA ALA A 589 -3.47 -67.46 52.23
C ALA A 589 -1.94 -67.37 52.27
N ASP A 590 -1.38 -66.60 53.21
CA ASP A 590 0.06 -66.54 53.48
C ASP A 590 0.37 -66.84 54.97
N SER A 591 1.65 -66.93 55.30
CA SER A 591 2.11 -67.24 56.65
C SER A 591 1.81 -66.15 57.68
N GLY A 592 1.61 -64.89 57.26
CA GLY A 592 1.44 -63.71 58.12
C GLY A 592 2.60 -63.39 59.08
N GLU A 593 3.52 -64.33 59.28
CA GLU A 593 4.68 -64.29 60.16
C GLU A 593 5.93 -64.73 59.40
N GLU A 594 7.08 -64.15 59.76
CA GLU A 594 8.40 -64.46 59.21
C GLU A 594 9.03 -65.62 59.97
N HIS A 595 9.64 -66.56 59.25
CA HIS A 595 10.33 -67.70 59.84
C HIS A 595 11.84 -67.61 59.59
N THR A 596 12.63 -68.02 60.58
CA THR A 596 14.09 -67.91 60.52
C THR A 596 14.76 -69.00 59.67
N SER A 597 13.99 -69.99 59.21
CA SER A 597 14.48 -71.07 58.33
C SER A 597 13.36 -71.73 57.51
N ARG A 598 13.71 -72.30 56.35
CA ARG A 598 12.81 -73.09 55.49
C ARG A 598 12.05 -74.18 56.25
N GLY A 599 12.74 -74.87 57.14
CA GLY A 599 12.16 -75.96 57.94
C GLY A 599 11.09 -75.48 58.92
N GLU A 600 11.28 -74.31 59.53
CA GLU A 600 10.30 -73.69 60.44
C GLU A 600 9.04 -73.23 59.68
N ALA A 601 9.21 -72.59 58.52
CA ALA A 601 8.10 -72.24 57.64
C ALA A 601 7.34 -73.48 57.15
N ALA A 602 8.06 -74.55 56.80
CA ALA A 602 7.46 -75.81 56.37
C ALA A 602 6.68 -76.50 57.52
N GLU A 603 7.19 -76.51 58.76
CA GLU A 603 6.49 -77.08 59.92
C GLU A 603 5.21 -76.28 60.26
N ALA A 604 5.27 -74.95 60.18
CA ALA A 604 4.11 -74.08 60.38
C ALA A 604 3.03 -74.35 59.31
N MET A 605 3.43 -74.43 58.05
CA MET A 605 2.56 -74.81 56.94
C MET A 605 1.98 -76.23 57.08
N MET A 606 2.76 -77.21 57.54
CA MET A 606 2.28 -78.59 57.72
C MET A 606 1.08 -78.68 58.69
N THR A 607 1.01 -77.79 59.68
CA THR A 607 -0.15 -77.69 60.59
C THR A 607 -1.43 -77.26 59.87
N LEU A 608 -1.32 -76.42 58.84
CA LEU A 608 -2.43 -76.02 57.97
C LEU A 608 -2.75 -77.09 56.91
N LYS A 609 -1.74 -77.77 56.37
CA LYS A 609 -1.88 -78.88 55.41
C LYS A 609 -2.69 -80.05 56.00
N GLU A 610 -2.64 -80.28 57.32
CA GLU A 610 -3.52 -81.24 58.00
C GLU A 610 -5.02 -80.88 57.89
N GLN A 611 -5.35 -79.59 57.74
CA GLN A 611 -6.72 -79.08 57.59
C GLN A 611 -7.16 -78.98 56.11
N ALA A 612 -6.20 -78.91 55.19
CA ALA A 612 -6.41 -78.90 53.73
C ALA A 612 -5.65 -80.08 53.05
N PRO A 613 -6.09 -81.34 53.26
CA PRO A 613 -5.35 -82.52 52.81
C PRO A 613 -5.25 -82.64 51.28
N GLU A 614 -6.18 -82.01 50.54
CA GLU A 614 -6.18 -82.00 49.07
C GLU A 614 -5.16 -80.99 48.48
N ALA A 615 -4.60 -80.07 49.29
CA ALA A 615 -3.76 -78.98 48.76
C ALA A 615 -2.29 -79.37 48.54
N GLU A 616 -1.81 -79.52 47.32
CA GLU A 616 -0.47 -80.09 47.01
C GLU A 616 0.70 -79.37 47.72
N LEU A 617 1.83 -80.05 47.93
CA LEU A 617 3.04 -79.42 48.47
C LEU A 617 4.00 -79.14 47.33
N LEU A 618 4.33 -77.86 47.13
CA LEU A 618 5.23 -77.41 46.08
C LEU A 618 6.65 -77.34 46.64
N GLU A 619 7.49 -78.29 46.25
CA GLU A 619 8.93 -78.27 46.51
C GLU A 619 9.65 -77.91 45.21
N ILE A 620 10.14 -76.66 45.13
CA ILE A 620 11.04 -76.24 44.06
C ILE A 620 12.44 -76.74 44.45
N GLU A 621 12.96 -77.71 43.69
CA GLU A 621 14.32 -78.23 43.85
C GLU A 621 15.33 -77.50 42.95
N THR A 622 14.86 -76.85 41.87
CA THR A 622 15.66 -76.08 40.89
C THR A 622 14.99 -74.73 40.62
N ALA A 623 14.77 -74.33 39.36
CA ALA A 623 13.92 -73.21 39.01
C ALA A 623 12.56 -73.73 38.53
N ALA A 624 11.55 -72.87 38.47
CA ALA A 624 10.24 -73.25 37.99
C ALA A 624 9.52 -72.10 37.30
N PHE A 625 8.70 -72.42 36.30
CA PHE A 625 7.79 -71.48 35.67
C PHE A 625 6.43 -71.51 36.38
N GLU A 626 5.94 -70.34 36.77
CA GLU A 626 4.60 -70.15 37.33
C GLU A 626 3.73 -69.37 36.35
N LEU A 627 2.57 -69.93 35.99
CA LEU A 627 1.52 -69.21 35.27
C LEU A 627 0.54 -68.64 36.29
N PHE A 628 0.33 -67.33 36.26
CA PHE A 628 -0.52 -66.63 37.22
C PHE A 628 -1.57 -65.78 36.51
N VAL A 629 -2.68 -65.54 37.18
CA VAL A 629 -3.71 -64.57 36.75
C VAL A 629 -3.53 -63.27 37.52
N ASN A 630 -3.59 -62.13 36.82
CA ASN A 630 -3.53 -60.79 37.42
C ASN A 630 -4.92 -60.30 37.88
N GLU A 631 -5.00 -59.06 38.36
CA GLU A 631 -6.27 -58.49 38.85
C GLU A 631 -7.34 -58.28 37.77
N ASP A 632 -6.94 -58.29 36.48
CA ASP A 632 -7.80 -58.09 35.31
C ASP A 632 -8.25 -59.41 34.66
N ASP A 633 -8.09 -60.55 35.35
CA ASP A 633 -8.36 -61.90 34.84
C ASP A 633 -7.47 -62.30 33.63
N GLU A 634 -6.29 -61.69 33.48
CA GLU A 634 -5.32 -62.00 32.43
C GLU A 634 -4.12 -62.80 32.96
N TRP A 635 -3.61 -63.71 32.13
CA TRP A 635 -2.55 -64.65 32.46
C TRP A 635 -1.15 -64.11 32.12
N GLY A 636 -0.21 -64.19 33.06
CA GLY A 636 1.22 -63.97 32.84
C GLY A 636 2.04 -65.22 33.16
N TRP A 637 3.34 -65.17 32.86
CA TRP A 637 4.29 -66.18 33.33
C TRP A 637 5.45 -65.51 34.08
N ARG A 638 5.98 -66.18 35.09
CA ARG A 638 7.19 -65.77 35.81
C ARG A 638 8.10 -66.95 36.09
N LEU A 639 9.40 -66.72 35.99
CA LEU A 639 10.46 -67.67 36.34
C LEU A 639 10.93 -67.39 37.77
N ILE A 640 10.86 -68.40 38.61
CA ILE A 640 11.33 -68.36 40.00
C ILE A 640 12.47 -69.33 40.22
N ASP A 641 13.43 -68.95 41.07
CA ASP A 641 14.55 -69.82 41.47
C ASP A 641 14.18 -70.82 42.59
N GLU A 642 15.17 -71.57 43.08
CA GLU A 642 15.00 -72.60 44.13
C GLU A 642 14.61 -72.01 45.50
N ALA A 643 14.83 -70.72 45.69
CA ALA A 643 14.42 -69.96 46.87
C ALA A 643 13.01 -69.35 46.70
N GLY A 644 12.46 -69.38 45.49
CA GLY A 644 11.19 -68.75 45.12
C GLY A 644 11.32 -67.26 44.79
N LYS A 645 12.53 -66.75 44.55
CA LYS A 645 12.78 -65.38 44.10
C LYS A 645 12.50 -65.26 42.60
N LEU A 646 11.91 -64.14 42.18
CA LEU A 646 11.70 -63.83 40.76
C LEU A 646 13.01 -63.55 40.04
N VAL A 647 13.14 -64.12 38.84
CA VAL A 647 14.37 -64.07 38.03
C VAL A 647 14.08 -63.42 36.67
N ALA A 648 12.94 -63.73 36.09
CA ALA A 648 12.42 -63.14 34.85
C ALA A 648 10.90 -63.23 34.84
N GLU A 649 10.26 -62.34 34.13
CA GLU A 649 8.81 -62.41 33.90
C GLU A 649 8.42 -61.96 32.51
N ASP A 650 7.19 -62.32 32.13
CA ASP A 650 6.51 -61.74 30.98
C ASP A 650 6.06 -60.32 31.34
N PRO A 651 6.53 -59.27 30.66
CA PRO A 651 6.00 -57.93 30.86
C PRO A 651 4.57 -57.78 30.30
N ALA A 652 4.11 -58.70 29.45
CA ALA A 652 2.76 -58.72 28.90
C ALA A 652 1.85 -59.73 29.61
N THR A 653 0.55 -59.45 29.55
CA THR A 653 -0.52 -60.32 30.05
C THR A 653 -1.34 -60.87 28.90
N HIS A 654 -1.95 -62.04 29.10
CA HIS A 654 -2.56 -62.83 28.04
C HIS A 654 -3.99 -63.26 28.40
N PRO A 655 -4.94 -63.28 27.45
CA PRO A 655 -6.33 -63.59 27.76
C PRO A 655 -6.58 -65.05 28.20
N THR A 656 -5.60 -65.93 28.02
CA THR A 656 -5.74 -67.35 28.37
C THR A 656 -4.44 -67.94 28.89
N ARG A 657 -4.55 -68.90 29.81
CA ARG A 657 -3.43 -69.73 30.28
C ARG A 657 -2.60 -70.34 29.14
N GLY A 658 -3.27 -70.77 28.07
CA GLY A 658 -2.61 -71.35 26.90
C GLY A 658 -1.80 -70.33 26.08
N ALA A 659 -2.18 -69.05 26.10
CA ALA A 659 -1.44 -67.96 25.47
C ALA A 659 -0.23 -67.55 26.33
N ALA A 660 -0.39 -67.43 27.66
CA ALA A 660 0.74 -67.22 28.57
C ALA A 660 1.78 -68.36 28.49
N ARG A 661 1.31 -69.61 28.37
CA ARG A 661 2.20 -70.76 28.12
C ARG A 661 2.93 -70.66 26.77
N GLN A 662 2.28 -70.11 25.73
CA GLN A 662 2.95 -69.86 24.45
C GLN A 662 4.00 -68.77 24.58
N ALA A 663 3.70 -67.67 25.29
CA ALA A 663 4.66 -66.61 25.56
C ALA A 663 5.88 -67.13 26.35
N MET A 664 5.66 -67.95 27.38
CA MET A 664 6.72 -68.64 28.11
C MET A 664 7.56 -69.54 27.19
N ASN A 665 6.94 -70.29 26.28
CA ASN A 665 7.67 -71.12 25.32
C ASN A 665 8.53 -70.29 24.37
N ARG A 666 8.17 -69.03 24.07
CA ARG A 666 9.00 -68.14 23.26
C ARG A 666 10.30 -67.76 23.96
N LEU A 667 10.29 -67.55 25.28
CA LEU A 667 11.54 -67.39 26.04
C LEU A 667 12.43 -68.62 25.85
N LEU A 668 11.87 -69.82 25.95
CA LEU A 668 12.63 -71.07 25.79
C LEU A 668 13.16 -71.26 24.36
N GLU A 669 12.41 -70.81 23.35
CA GLU A 669 12.83 -70.82 21.94
C GLU A 669 14.03 -69.90 21.69
N HIS A 670 14.03 -68.73 22.34
CA HIS A 670 15.04 -67.68 22.15
C HIS A 670 16.05 -67.57 23.31
N LEU A 671 16.18 -68.62 24.11
CA LEU A 671 16.97 -68.60 25.35
C LEU A 671 18.45 -68.27 25.09
N ASP A 672 19.01 -68.83 24.01
CA ASP A 672 20.41 -68.71 23.63
C ASP A 672 20.70 -67.49 22.72
N SER A 673 19.75 -66.57 22.57
CA SER A 673 19.92 -65.35 21.74
C SER A 673 21.09 -64.48 22.20
N ASP A 674 21.72 -63.74 21.30
CA ASP A 674 22.87 -62.89 21.62
C ASP A 674 22.51 -61.76 22.61
N VAL A 675 23.53 -61.16 23.26
CA VAL A 675 23.34 -60.03 24.19
C VAL A 675 23.97 -58.77 23.60
N ARG A 676 23.20 -57.69 23.54
CA ARG A 676 23.63 -56.35 23.14
C ARG A 676 23.52 -55.38 24.32
N THR A 677 24.56 -54.58 24.52
CA THR A 677 24.51 -53.43 25.43
C THR A 677 24.04 -52.19 24.66
N MET A 678 22.93 -51.61 25.10
CA MET A 678 22.30 -50.41 24.55
C MET A 678 22.79 -49.17 25.29
N GLU A 679 23.99 -48.68 24.96
CA GLU A 679 24.52 -47.42 25.50
C GLU A 679 24.02 -46.18 24.73
N ARG A 680 23.58 -46.37 23.49
CA ARG A 680 23.10 -45.34 22.57
C ARG A 680 21.84 -45.82 21.88
N ALA A 681 21.13 -44.87 21.26
CA ALA A 681 20.05 -45.21 20.34
C ALA A 681 20.60 -45.98 19.12
N VAL A 682 19.71 -46.71 18.45
CA VAL A 682 20.07 -47.54 17.29
C VAL A 682 19.08 -47.37 16.15
N PHE A 683 19.59 -47.41 14.92
CA PHE A 683 18.79 -47.71 13.73
C PHE A 683 18.68 -49.23 13.62
N GLN A 684 17.55 -49.79 14.05
CA GLN A 684 17.26 -51.21 13.82
C GLN A 684 16.66 -51.38 12.43
N ARG A 685 17.34 -52.19 11.62
CA ARG A 685 16.87 -52.62 10.31
C ARG A 685 16.05 -53.90 10.46
N TYR A 686 14.96 -54.00 9.70
CA TYR A 686 14.14 -55.19 9.61
C TYR A 686 13.58 -55.34 8.19
N ALA A 687 13.19 -56.56 7.82
CA ALA A 687 12.63 -56.86 6.52
C ALA A 687 11.17 -57.33 6.68
N ALA A 688 10.25 -56.60 6.04
CA ALA A 688 8.85 -57.02 5.91
C ALA A 688 8.61 -57.52 4.48
N GLU A 689 7.85 -56.77 3.68
CA GLU A 689 7.82 -56.97 2.21
C GLU A 689 9.06 -56.35 1.54
N ASP A 690 9.46 -55.17 2.04
CA ASP A 690 10.66 -54.41 1.67
C ASP A 690 11.52 -54.15 2.95
N TRP A 691 12.67 -53.51 2.80
CA TRP A 691 13.56 -53.17 3.91
C TRP A 691 13.14 -51.87 4.59
N HIS A 692 13.08 -51.91 5.92
CA HIS A 692 12.72 -50.78 6.75
C HIS A 692 13.71 -50.58 7.88
N TRP A 693 13.73 -49.36 8.44
CA TRP A 693 14.41 -49.08 9.69
C TRP A 693 13.48 -48.37 10.68
N ARG A 694 13.73 -48.65 11.95
CA ARG A 694 13.14 -47.92 13.08
C ARG A 694 14.23 -47.44 14.02
N PHE A 695 14.07 -46.26 14.58
CA PHE A 695 15.00 -45.64 15.49
C PHE A 695 14.58 -45.87 16.93
N VAL A 696 15.44 -46.57 17.68
CA VAL A 696 15.09 -47.10 19.00
C VAL A 696 16.04 -46.56 20.05
N LEU A 697 15.46 -45.95 21.08
CA LEU A 697 16.20 -45.45 22.23
C LEU A 697 16.68 -46.61 23.12
N PRO A 698 17.68 -46.38 24.01
CA PRO A 698 18.10 -47.39 24.99
C PRO A 698 16.93 -47.96 25.82
N SER A 699 15.95 -47.11 26.17
CA SER A 699 14.72 -47.51 26.86
C SER A 699 13.89 -48.58 26.12
N GLY A 700 14.11 -48.74 24.81
CA GLY A 700 13.34 -49.63 23.94
C GLY A 700 12.21 -48.92 23.18
N GLU A 701 11.96 -47.66 23.50
CA GLU A 701 10.99 -46.82 22.81
C GLU A 701 11.44 -46.54 21.36
N THR A 702 10.54 -46.78 20.41
CA THR A 702 10.74 -46.37 19.01
C THR A 702 10.22 -44.95 18.87
N VAL A 703 11.07 -44.02 18.42
CA VAL A 703 10.69 -42.60 18.27
C VAL A 703 10.67 -42.12 16.82
N ALA A 704 11.27 -42.88 15.89
CA ALA A 704 11.21 -42.60 14.46
C ALA A 704 11.19 -43.88 13.62
N GLU A 705 10.61 -43.80 12.43
CA GLU A 705 10.67 -44.85 11.39
C GLU A 705 10.99 -44.21 10.05
N ASP A 706 11.36 -45.01 9.06
CA ASP A 706 11.56 -44.50 7.70
C ASP A 706 10.31 -43.85 7.11
N GLY A 707 10.54 -42.83 6.28
CA GLY A 707 9.48 -42.22 5.48
C GLY A 707 9.03 -43.08 4.31
N LYS A 708 9.87 -44.02 3.87
CA LYS A 708 9.60 -44.94 2.75
C LYS A 708 10.40 -46.23 2.88
N ALA A 709 9.81 -47.32 2.41
CA ALA A 709 10.48 -48.61 2.30
C ALA A 709 11.64 -48.58 1.28
N HIS A 710 12.66 -49.42 1.52
CA HIS A 710 13.82 -49.59 0.66
C HIS A 710 13.79 -50.95 -0.04
N THR A 711 14.13 -51.00 -1.32
CA THR A 711 14.03 -52.26 -2.08
C THR A 711 15.12 -53.26 -1.71
N THR A 712 16.25 -52.76 -1.18
CA THR A 712 17.38 -53.60 -0.77
C THR A 712 17.99 -53.12 0.54
N ARG A 713 18.60 -54.06 1.26
CA ARG A 713 19.39 -53.80 2.48
C ARG A 713 20.48 -52.77 2.26
N ASP A 714 21.21 -52.87 1.15
CA ASP A 714 22.33 -51.99 0.85
C ASP A 714 21.83 -50.56 0.57
N GLU A 715 20.73 -50.40 -0.17
CA GLU A 715 20.07 -49.10 -0.40
C GLU A 715 19.63 -48.44 0.91
N LEU A 716 19.06 -49.22 1.84
CA LEU A 716 18.69 -48.71 3.15
C LEU A 716 19.92 -48.20 3.88
N VAL A 717 20.98 -49.01 3.99
CA VAL A 717 22.20 -48.65 4.72
C VAL A 717 22.86 -47.41 4.12
N ASP A 718 22.93 -47.33 2.79
CA ASP A 718 23.49 -46.17 2.09
C ASP A 718 22.70 -44.88 2.36
N SER A 719 21.39 -44.97 2.64
CA SER A 719 20.55 -43.81 2.94
C SER A 719 20.68 -43.28 4.38
N LEU A 720 21.18 -44.08 5.33
CA LEU A 720 21.21 -43.69 6.74
C LEU A 720 22.18 -42.55 7.02
N ASP A 721 23.25 -42.41 6.23
CA ASP A 721 24.16 -41.27 6.37
C ASP A 721 23.44 -39.96 6.03
N ASP A 722 22.64 -39.93 4.96
CA ASP A 722 21.83 -38.77 4.56
C ASP A 722 20.75 -38.46 5.62
N VAL A 723 20.09 -39.49 6.18
CA VAL A 723 19.11 -39.34 7.27
C VAL A 723 19.75 -38.68 8.50
N ARG A 724 20.96 -39.09 8.88
CA ARG A 724 21.68 -38.53 10.04
C ARG A 724 22.07 -37.08 9.82
N GLU A 725 22.57 -36.75 8.63
CA GLU A 725 22.93 -35.38 8.26
C GLU A 725 21.69 -34.48 8.25
N ALA A 726 20.59 -34.96 7.68
CA ALA A 726 19.30 -34.26 7.69
C ALA A 726 18.79 -34.05 9.12
N ALA A 727 18.78 -35.07 9.96
CA ALA A 727 18.31 -35.01 11.34
C ALA A 727 19.11 -33.98 12.17
N ALA A 728 20.44 -33.95 12.00
CA ALA A 728 21.30 -33.02 12.73
C ALA A 728 21.21 -31.57 12.22
N ALA A 729 20.89 -31.36 10.95
CA ALA A 729 20.81 -30.03 10.34
C ALA A 729 19.40 -29.41 10.40
N ALA A 730 18.37 -30.24 10.58
CA ALA A 730 17.00 -29.83 10.42
C ALA A 730 16.53 -28.84 11.49
N ARG A 731 15.63 -27.95 11.06
CA ARG A 731 14.91 -27.06 11.97
C ARG A 731 13.49 -27.53 12.14
N GLN A 732 12.93 -27.28 13.32
CA GLN A 732 11.56 -27.63 13.63
C GLN A 732 10.58 -26.54 13.22
N HIS A 733 9.49 -26.94 12.57
CA HIS A 733 8.40 -26.09 12.12
C HIS A 733 7.06 -26.80 12.37
N THR A 734 6.11 -26.08 12.97
CA THR A 734 4.72 -26.52 13.07
C THR A 734 3.99 -26.18 11.77
N ILE A 735 3.48 -27.20 11.07
CA ILE A 735 2.76 -27.09 9.81
C ILE A 735 1.25 -27.16 10.08
N GLY A 736 0.53 -26.11 9.70
CA GLY A 736 -0.93 -26.06 9.75
C GLY A 736 -1.57 -26.71 8.52
N ASP A 737 -2.77 -26.26 8.15
CA ASP A 737 -3.43 -26.69 6.91
C ASP A 737 -2.67 -26.24 5.66
N VAL A 738 -1.91 -25.15 5.78
CA VAL A 738 -1.12 -24.55 4.71
C VAL A 738 0.25 -24.17 5.23
N ALA A 739 1.28 -24.42 4.42
CA ALA A 739 2.65 -23.94 4.62
C ALA A 739 3.12 -23.16 3.41
N VAL A 740 3.98 -22.17 3.64
CA VAL A 740 4.70 -21.48 2.58
C VAL A 740 6.09 -22.09 2.47
N GLN A 741 6.52 -22.47 1.27
CA GLN A 741 7.88 -22.93 1.04
C GLN A 741 8.60 -22.03 0.02
N LEU A 742 9.77 -21.52 0.41
CA LEU A 742 10.64 -20.76 -0.49
C LEU A 742 11.54 -21.71 -1.28
N TYR A 743 11.79 -21.43 -2.55
CA TYR A 743 12.67 -22.24 -3.39
C TYR A 743 13.40 -21.39 -4.44
N ASP A 744 14.55 -21.87 -4.95
CA ASP A 744 15.33 -21.21 -6.01
C ASP A 744 15.29 -22.04 -7.30
N SER A 745 14.79 -21.44 -8.39
CA SER A 745 14.72 -22.04 -9.73
C SER A 745 15.38 -21.15 -10.80
N GLY A 746 16.46 -20.46 -10.44
CA GLY A 746 17.10 -19.43 -11.29
C GLY A 746 16.69 -18.01 -10.89
N GLY A 747 16.22 -17.86 -9.66
CA GLY A 747 15.47 -16.77 -9.07
C GLY A 747 14.69 -17.35 -7.88
N TRP A 748 14.44 -16.56 -6.85
CA TRP A 748 13.73 -17.03 -5.65
C TRP A 748 12.22 -16.94 -5.86
N HIS A 749 11.50 -17.95 -5.41
CA HIS A 749 10.05 -18.09 -5.53
C HIS A 749 9.50 -18.59 -4.19
N TRP A 750 8.17 -18.59 -4.08
CA TRP A 750 7.46 -19.25 -2.99
C TRP A 750 6.29 -20.04 -3.54
N ARG A 751 5.94 -21.14 -2.88
CA ARG A 751 4.75 -21.93 -3.17
C ARG A 751 3.98 -22.23 -1.89
N LEU A 752 2.68 -22.43 -2.03
CA LEU A 752 1.79 -22.86 -0.98
C LEU A 752 1.63 -24.37 -1.08
N LEU A 753 1.90 -25.05 0.03
CA LEU A 753 1.75 -26.49 0.16
C LEU A 753 0.66 -26.79 1.17
N ASP A 754 -0.13 -27.82 0.93
CA ASP A 754 -1.00 -28.37 1.96
C ASP A 754 -0.20 -29.19 2.97
N ARG A 755 -0.91 -29.71 3.99
CA ARG A 755 -0.36 -30.61 5.01
C ARG A 755 0.37 -31.84 4.44
N ASP A 756 -0.07 -32.38 3.32
CA ASP A 756 0.48 -33.58 2.67
C ASP A 756 1.61 -33.24 1.68
N ARG A 757 1.93 -31.94 1.57
CA ARG A 757 2.90 -31.34 0.64
C ARG A 757 2.47 -31.34 -0.81
N ASP A 758 1.17 -31.47 -1.07
CA ASP A 758 0.62 -31.21 -2.39
C ASP A 758 0.57 -29.69 -2.63
N GLU A 759 0.93 -29.27 -3.85
CA GLU A 759 1.01 -27.86 -4.20
C GLU A 759 -0.39 -27.26 -4.41
N ILE A 760 -0.70 -26.21 -3.65
CA ILE A 760 -1.96 -25.47 -3.74
C ILE A 760 -1.82 -24.33 -4.77
N ALA A 761 -0.71 -23.61 -4.70
CA ALA A 761 -0.40 -22.48 -5.59
C ALA A 761 1.09 -22.20 -5.65
N ASP A 762 1.54 -21.58 -6.75
CA ASP A 762 2.94 -21.23 -6.98
C ASP A 762 3.09 -19.78 -7.44
N SER A 763 4.15 -19.11 -6.98
CA SER A 763 4.41 -17.71 -7.30
C SER A 763 4.85 -17.55 -8.76
N VAL A 764 4.17 -16.68 -9.49
CA VAL A 764 4.59 -16.29 -10.85
C VAL A 764 5.67 -15.21 -10.83
N VAL A 765 5.79 -14.50 -9.71
CA VAL A 765 6.83 -13.50 -9.48
C VAL A 765 8.12 -14.19 -9.04
N SER A 766 9.24 -13.73 -9.59
CA SER A 766 10.58 -14.16 -9.22
C SER A 766 11.31 -13.03 -8.49
N TYR A 767 11.92 -13.37 -7.36
CA TYR A 767 12.65 -12.46 -6.49
C TYR A 767 14.16 -12.63 -6.68
N ALA A 768 14.92 -11.55 -6.45
CA ALA A 768 16.37 -11.57 -6.65
C ALA A 768 17.11 -12.43 -5.61
N ASP A 769 16.57 -12.52 -4.40
CA ASP A 769 17.15 -13.24 -3.27
C ASP A 769 16.07 -13.79 -2.33
N ARG A 770 16.50 -14.63 -1.38
CA ARG A 770 15.64 -15.27 -0.36
C ARG A 770 14.88 -14.25 0.47
N ASP A 771 15.53 -13.15 0.84
CA ASP A 771 14.92 -12.12 1.68
C ASP A 771 13.76 -11.43 0.94
N GLY A 772 13.90 -11.22 -0.37
CA GLY A 772 12.83 -10.74 -1.24
C GLY A 772 11.64 -11.69 -1.34
N ALA A 773 11.89 -12.99 -1.53
CA ALA A 773 10.82 -13.99 -1.56
C ALA A 773 10.13 -14.15 -0.20
N MET A 774 10.90 -14.10 0.90
CA MET A 774 10.36 -14.08 2.26
C MET A 774 9.49 -12.85 2.49
N ALA A 775 9.91 -11.66 2.06
CA ALA A 775 9.12 -10.45 2.19
C ALA A 775 7.80 -10.53 1.40
N GLY A 776 7.82 -11.11 0.19
CA GLY A 776 6.61 -11.35 -0.59
C GLY A 776 5.66 -12.34 0.07
N ALA A 777 6.19 -13.43 0.65
CA ALA A 777 5.42 -14.38 1.43
C ALA A 777 4.84 -13.75 2.71
N ASP A 778 5.61 -12.96 3.44
CA ASP A 778 5.16 -12.28 4.65
C ASP A 778 4.09 -11.23 4.36
N ASP A 779 4.19 -10.50 3.24
CA ASP A 779 3.16 -9.56 2.77
C ASP A 779 1.84 -10.27 2.47
N LEU A 780 1.90 -11.40 1.73
CA LEU A 780 0.74 -12.24 1.51
C LEU A 780 0.12 -12.70 2.84
N LYS A 781 0.92 -13.25 3.75
CA LYS A 781 0.41 -13.76 5.03
C LYS A 781 -0.21 -12.67 5.90
N ALA A 782 0.35 -11.46 5.88
CA ALA A 782 -0.15 -10.33 6.68
C ALA A 782 -1.50 -9.79 6.18
N HIS A 783 -1.82 -10.00 4.90
CA HIS A 783 -2.98 -9.37 4.25
C HIS A 783 -3.99 -10.35 3.65
N ALA A 784 -3.67 -11.65 3.60
CA ALA A 784 -4.51 -12.69 3.00
C ALA A 784 -5.91 -12.76 3.62
N SER A 785 -6.03 -12.69 4.95
CA SER A 785 -7.31 -12.85 5.65
C SER A 785 -8.36 -11.80 5.26
N ASP A 786 -7.91 -10.61 4.86
CA ASP A 786 -8.76 -9.48 4.44
C ASP A 786 -8.84 -9.33 2.90
N ALA A 787 -8.19 -10.22 2.15
CA ALA A 787 -8.11 -10.15 0.69
C ALA A 787 -9.51 -10.26 0.05
N PRO A 788 -9.92 -9.31 -0.81
CA PRO A 788 -11.18 -9.43 -1.53
C PRO A 788 -11.10 -10.55 -2.57
N ILE A 789 -12.12 -11.42 -2.58
CA ILE A 789 -12.34 -12.39 -3.65
C ILE A 789 -13.25 -11.75 -4.73
N PHE A 790 -12.85 -11.84 -5.99
CA PHE A 790 -13.60 -11.26 -7.12
C PHE A 790 -13.46 -12.07 -8.41
N ALA A 791 -14.31 -11.77 -9.39
CA ALA A 791 -14.21 -12.30 -10.74
C ALA A 791 -14.51 -11.17 -11.73
N ILE A 792 -13.82 -11.14 -12.88
CA ILE A 792 -14.11 -10.21 -13.96
C ILE A 792 -15.15 -10.87 -14.87
N GLU A 793 -16.41 -10.44 -14.80
CA GLU A 793 -17.49 -11.01 -15.63
C GLU A 793 -17.42 -10.51 -17.08
N ASP A 794 -17.66 -9.21 -17.28
CA ASP A 794 -17.56 -8.54 -18.60
C ASP A 794 -16.38 -7.57 -18.67
N ALA A 795 -16.23 -6.74 -17.64
CA ALA A 795 -15.14 -5.78 -17.49
C ALA A 795 -14.97 -5.36 -16.03
N ALA A 796 -13.78 -4.88 -15.69
CA ALA A 796 -13.44 -4.31 -14.39
C ALA A 796 -12.67 -3.00 -14.54
N ILE A 797 -12.80 -2.11 -13.57
CA ILE A 797 -12.07 -0.84 -13.52
C ILE A 797 -10.87 -1.07 -12.59
N ARG A 798 -9.67 -1.05 -13.17
CA ARG A 798 -8.39 -1.12 -12.46
C ARG A 798 -7.91 0.29 -12.16
N LEU A 799 -7.36 0.50 -10.96
CA LEU A 799 -6.67 1.74 -10.59
C LEU A 799 -5.17 1.51 -10.64
N ASP A 800 -4.42 2.49 -11.11
CA ASP A 800 -2.96 2.52 -11.06
C ASP A 800 -2.53 3.83 -10.40
N GLY A 801 -1.58 3.76 -9.46
CA GLY A 801 -1.07 4.87 -8.67
C GLY A 801 0.42 5.13 -8.78
N ASP A 802 1.16 4.37 -9.59
CA ASP A 802 2.63 4.41 -9.63
C ASP A 802 3.17 5.75 -10.16
N ASP A 803 2.58 6.25 -11.24
CA ASP A 803 2.95 7.51 -11.91
C ASP A 803 1.81 8.55 -11.85
N GLY A 804 1.17 8.63 -10.68
CA GLY A 804 -0.07 9.38 -10.47
C GLY A 804 -1.29 8.49 -10.69
N TRP A 805 -2.42 8.89 -10.12
CA TRP A 805 -3.63 8.05 -10.12
C TRP A 805 -4.33 8.09 -11.47
N THR A 806 -4.50 6.93 -12.09
CA THR A 806 -5.27 6.73 -13.32
C THR A 806 -6.19 5.52 -13.18
N TRP A 807 -7.06 5.32 -14.17
CA TRP A 807 -7.94 4.16 -14.23
C TRP A 807 -7.94 3.57 -15.64
N GLU A 808 -8.08 2.24 -15.70
CA GLU A 808 -8.23 1.48 -16.93
C GLU A 808 -9.44 0.57 -16.83
N LEU A 809 -10.22 0.48 -17.91
CA LEU A 809 -11.26 -0.51 -18.06
C LEU A 809 -10.68 -1.73 -18.78
N VAL A 810 -10.55 -2.83 -18.06
CA VAL A 810 -10.03 -4.11 -18.56
C VAL A 810 -11.16 -5.11 -18.78
N ASP A 811 -11.04 -5.95 -19.80
CA ASP A 811 -11.96 -7.08 -19.99
C ASP A 811 -11.51 -8.33 -19.20
N ARG A 812 -12.28 -9.42 -19.33
CA ARG A 812 -11.99 -10.72 -18.70
C ARG A 812 -10.65 -11.34 -19.11
N ASP A 813 -10.13 -10.97 -20.28
CA ASP A 813 -8.85 -11.44 -20.81
C ASP A 813 -7.71 -10.47 -20.40
N ARG A 814 -8.02 -9.47 -19.57
CA ARG A 814 -7.17 -8.36 -19.13
C ARG A 814 -6.65 -7.47 -20.26
N GLU A 815 -7.39 -7.37 -21.37
CA GLU A 815 -7.09 -6.39 -22.41
C GLU A 815 -7.67 -5.02 -22.01
N VAL A 816 -6.84 -3.97 -22.08
CA VAL A 816 -7.29 -2.59 -21.82
C VAL A 816 -8.18 -2.12 -22.96
N ILE A 817 -9.43 -1.81 -22.64
CA ILE A 817 -10.43 -1.34 -23.61
C ILE A 817 -10.39 0.20 -23.69
N ALA A 818 -10.26 0.84 -22.53
CA ALA A 818 -10.31 2.28 -22.36
C ALA A 818 -9.58 2.70 -21.10
N GLY A 819 -9.17 3.97 -21.02
CA GLY A 819 -8.55 4.52 -19.83
C GLY A 819 -8.80 6.01 -19.67
N ALA A 820 -8.40 6.52 -18.51
CA ALA A 820 -8.45 7.94 -18.19
C ALA A 820 -7.54 8.76 -19.11
N VAL A 821 -7.96 9.99 -19.44
CA VAL A 821 -7.14 10.90 -20.25
C VAL A 821 -6.28 11.76 -19.34
N GLY A 822 -5.35 11.13 -18.63
CA GLY A 822 -4.42 11.78 -17.71
C GLY A 822 -4.33 11.09 -16.36
N ALA A 823 -3.41 11.58 -15.53
CA ALA A 823 -3.23 11.14 -14.15
C ALA A 823 -3.56 12.27 -13.19
N VAL A 824 -4.22 11.94 -12.08
CA VAL A 824 -4.58 12.85 -11.01
C VAL A 824 -3.75 12.59 -9.75
N SER A 825 -3.70 13.55 -8.83
CA SER A 825 -2.76 13.51 -7.71
C SER A 825 -3.16 12.57 -6.55
N SER A 826 -4.38 12.03 -6.54
CA SER A 826 -4.87 11.23 -5.41
C SER A 826 -5.90 10.17 -5.81
N LYS A 827 -5.94 9.07 -5.03
CA LYS A 827 -6.93 7.99 -5.16
C LYS A 827 -8.37 8.51 -5.11
N ALA A 828 -8.63 9.47 -4.22
CA ALA A 828 -9.96 10.08 -4.10
C ALA A 828 -10.36 10.90 -5.33
N ALA A 829 -9.40 11.53 -6.03
CA ALA A 829 -9.68 12.26 -7.26
C ALA A 829 -10.01 11.27 -8.40
N VAL A 830 -9.22 10.21 -8.58
CA VAL A 830 -9.50 9.24 -9.66
C VAL A 830 -10.80 8.47 -9.42
N MET A 831 -11.16 8.20 -8.16
CA MET A 831 -12.47 7.64 -7.83
C MET A 831 -13.62 8.61 -8.16
N GLY A 832 -13.39 9.92 -8.05
CA GLY A 832 -14.32 10.94 -8.54
C GLY A 832 -14.48 10.89 -10.05
N ASP A 833 -13.37 10.85 -10.79
CA ASP A 833 -13.37 10.75 -12.25
C ASP A 833 -14.10 9.49 -12.74
N VAL A 834 -13.92 8.36 -12.05
CA VAL A 834 -14.67 7.12 -12.33
C VAL A 834 -16.17 7.31 -12.14
N GLU A 835 -16.60 8.01 -11.10
CA GLU A 835 -18.03 8.28 -10.87
C GLU A 835 -18.61 9.25 -11.92
N ASP A 836 -17.84 10.27 -12.32
CA ASP A 836 -18.22 11.20 -13.38
C ASP A 836 -18.41 10.45 -14.71
N VAL A 837 -17.48 9.57 -15.07
CA VAL A 837 -17.60 8.73 -16.28
C VAL A 837 -18.80 7.79 -16.18
N ARG A 838 -19.06 7.16 -15.03
CA ARG A 838 -20.25 6.31 -14.82
C ARG A 838 -21.55 7.09 -15.02
N GLN A 839 -21.61 8.33 -14.55
CA GLN A 839 -22.80 9.17 -14.69
C GLN A 839 -22.98 9.67 -16.13
N LEU A 840 -21.88 10.09 -16.77
CA LEU A 840 -21.92 10.83 -18.03
C LEU A 840 -21.88 9.93 -19.27
N ALA A 841 -21.09 8.85 -19.28
CA ALA A 841 -20.92 7.99 -20.46
C ALA A 841 -22.24 7.40 -20.98
N PRO A 842 -23.19 6.91 -20.15
CA PRO A 842 -24.46 6.38 -20.62
C PRO A 842 -25.39 7.44 -21.23
N MET A 843 -25.18 8.72 -20.89
CA MET A 843 -25.96 9.86 -21.39
C MET A 843 -25.31 10.53 -22.60
N ALA A 844 -24.05 10.21 -22.89
CA ALA A 844 -23.25 10.92 -23.87
C ALA A 844 -23.77 10.72 -25.30
N GLY A 845 -24.03 11.85 -25.96
CA GLY A 845 -24.40 11.89 -27.38
C GLY A 845 -23.18 11.74 -28.31
N ARG A 846 -23.42 11.75 -29.62
CA ARG A 846 -22.35 11.85 -30.63
C ARG A 846 -22.12 13.31 -31.01
N VAL A 847 -20.86 13.71 -31.07
CA VAL A 847 -20.44 15.00 -31.62
C VAL A 847 -19.29 14.79 -32.60
N ASP A 848 -19.47 15.29 -33.83
CA ASP A 848 -18.44 15.29 -34.86
C ASP A 848 -17.86 16.70 -34.99
N PHE A 849 -16.55 16.83 -34.83
CA PHE A 849 -15.81 18.10 -34.98
C PHE A 849 -15.06 18.21 -36.31
N ASP A 850 -15.22 17.25 -37.23
CA ASP A 850 -14.55 17.24 -38.53
C ASP A 850 -15.09 18.29 -39.51
N VAL A 851 -16.14 19.02 -39.11
CA VAL A 851 -16.73 20.15 -39.82
C VAL A 851 -16.85 21.35 -38.90
N ALA A 852 -16.62 22.55 -39.44
CA ALA A 852 -16.82 23.79 -38.70
C ALA A 852 -18.25 23.89 -38.17
N SER A 853 -18.38 24.12 -36.86
CA SER A 853 -19.65 24.02 -36.15
C SER A 853 -19.74 25.07 -35.05
N PHE A 854 -20.92 25.63 -34.85
CA PHE A 854 -21.21 26.45 -33.69
C PHE A 854 -21.57 25.57 -32.50
N GLU A 855 -21.03 25.88 -31.35
CA GLU A 855 -21.41 25.25 -30.09
C GLU A 855 -22.04 26.28 -29.16
N LEU A 856 -23.15 25.91 -28.53
CA LEU A 856 -23.78 26.72 -27.49
C LEU A 856 -23.24 26.30 -26.13
N VAL A 857 -22.61 27.24 -25.42
CA VAL A 857 -21.92 26.98 -24.15
C VAL A 857 -22.48 27.91 -23.08
N ALA A 858 -22.76 27.36 -21.90
CA ALA A 858 -23.15 28.15 -20.73
C ALA A 858 -21.90 28.70 -20.02
N ASP A 859 -22.01 29.89 -19.45
CA ASP A 859 -21.02 30.43 -18.50
C ASP A 859 -21.37 30.03 -17.05
N GLU A 860 -20.52 30.47 -16.09
CA GLU A 860 -20.69 30.18 -14.66
C GLU A 860 -22.05 30.63 -14.08
N ASP A 861 -22.76 31.54 -14.74
CA ASP A 861 -24.05 32.10 -14.33
C ASP A 861 -25.23 31.45 -15.11
N ASP A 862 -25.02 30.30 -15.74
CA ASP A 862 -25.97 29.60 -16.62
C ASP A 862 -26.43 30.44 -17.83
N ARG A 863 -25.58 31.35 -18.32
CA ARG A 863 -25.86 32.17 -19.51
C ARG A 863 -25.17 31.61 -20.73
N TRP A 864 -25.95 31.45 -21.79
CA TRP A 864 -25.54 30.78 -23.02
C TRP A 864 -24.93 31.75 -24.03
N ARG A 865 -23.83 31.37 -24.65
CA ARG A 865 -23.22 32.06 -25.79
C ARG A 865 -22.81 31.06 -26.85
N TRP A 866 -22.67 31.52 -28.09
CA TRP A 866 -22.13 30.69 -29.16
C TRP A 866 -20.59 30.75 -29.18
N ARG A 867 -19.95 29.65 -29.57
CA ARG A 867 -18.54 29.62 -30.00
C ARG A 867 -18.45 28.91 -31.34
N LEU A 868 -17.66 29.42 -32.28
CA LEU A 868 -17.38 28.71 -33.53
C LEU A 868 -16.13 27.85 -33.34
N ILE A 869 -16.26 26.60 -33.77
CA ILE A 869 -15.22 25.59 -33.73
C ILE A 869 -14.79 25.27 -35.15
N ASP A 870 -13.49 25.12 -35.37
CA ASP A 870 -12.92 24.65 -36.63
C ASP A 870 -12.94 23.10 -36.74
N GLU A 871 -12.43 22.59 -37.85
CA GLU A 871 -12.38 21.14 -38.16
C GLU A 871 -11.40 20.36 -37.24
N ASP A 872 -10.56 21.08 -36.48
CA ASP A 872 -9.61 20.53 -35.52
C ASP A 872 -10.14 20.61 -34.07
N GLY A 873 -11.38 21.07 -33.86
CA GLY A 873 -11.95 21.27 -32.53
C GLY A 873 -11.50 22.57 -31.83
N ARG A 874 -10.74 23.45 -32.49
CA ARG A 874 -10.27 24.72 -31.90
C ARG A 874 -11.35 25.78 -31.98
N THR A 875 -11.51 26.52 -30.89
CA THR A 875 -12.40 27.68 -30.89
C THR A 875 -11.72 28.85 -31.58
N ILE A 876 -12.31 29.32 -32.68
CA ILE A 876 -11.78 30.41 -33.49
C ILE A 876 -12.51 31.73 -33.26
N ALA A 877 -13.77 31.67 -32.83
CA ALA A 877 -14.58 32.84 -32.52
C ALA A 877 -15.55 32.55 -31.38
N SER A 878 -15.92 33.59 -30.65
CA SER A 878 -16.91 33.50 -29.57
C SER A 878 -17.89 34.67 -29.62
N GLY A 879 -19.13 34.42 -29.21
CA GLY A 879 -20.15 35.43 -29.01
C GLY A 879 -19.80 36.34 -27.84
N ALA A 880 -19.94 37.65 -28.06
CA ALA A 880 -19.76 38.66 -27.02
C ALA A 880 -21.01 38.82 -26.13
N GLU A 881 -22.16 38.41 -26.63
CA GLU A 881 -23.44 38.48 -25.93
C GLU A 881 -23.77 37.15 -25.25
N THR A 882 -24.46 37.21 -24.11
CA THR A 882 -24.93 36.02 -23.37
C THR A 882 -26.45 36.02 -23.20
N HIS A 883 -27.04 34.85 -23.30
CA HIS A 883 -28.47 34.62 -23.39
C HIS A 883 -28.97 33.78 -22.21
N PRO A 884 -30.22 33.95 -21.76
CA PRO A 884 -30.73 33.25 -20.58
C PRO A 884 -31.10 31.77 -20.83
N SER A 885 -31.15 31.32 -22.08
CA SER A 885 -31.44 29.93 -22.43
C SER A 885 -30.81 29.56 -23.77
N THR A 886 -30.68 28.27 -24.01
CA THR A 886 -30.21 27.69 -25.27
C THR A 886 -31.09 28.10 -26.45
N GLU A 887 -32.43 28.17 -26.29
CA GLU A 887 -33.32 28.67 -27.36
C GLU A 887 -33.04 30.12 -27.74
N ALA A 888 -32.83 30.99 -26.75
CA ALA A 888 -32.51 32.40 -27.00
C ALA A 888 -31.13 32.56 -27.65
N ALA A 889 -30.15 31.74 -27.25
CA ALA A 889 -28.84 31.70 -27.88
C ALA A 889 -28.91 31.20 -29.33
N ARG A 890 -29.74 30.19 -29.61
CA ARG A 890 -29.96 29.67 -30.96
C ARG A 890 -30.63 30.71 -31.87
N GLU A 891 -31.63 31.42 -31.37
CA GLU A 891 -32.27 32.52 -32.11
C GLU A 891 -31.27 33.64 -32.42
N ALA A 892 -30.46 34.04 -31.44
CA ALA A 892 -29.42 35.05 -31.65
C ALA A 892 -28.31 34.57 -32.61
N LEU A 893 -28.00 33.27 -32.64
CA LEU A 893 -27.04 32.71 -33.57
C LEU A 893 -27.52 32.80 -35.03
N GLU A 894 -28.81 32.61 -35.30
CA GLU A 894 -29.38 32.81 -36.63
C GLU A 894 -29.21 34.26 -37.11
N ASP A 895 -29.38 35.23 -36.22
CA ASP A 895 -29.10 36.65 -36.53
C ASP A 895 -27.61 36.85 -36.81
N VAL A 896 -26.73 36.24 -36.01
CA VAL A 896 -25.27 36.31 -36.20
C VAL A 896 -24.84 35.70 -37.53
N ARG A 897 -25.45 34.60 -38.00
CA ARG A 897 -25.18 34.03 -39.33
C ARG A 897 -25.45 35.05 -40.43
N SER A 898 -26.61 35.72 -40.37
CA SER A 898 -26.94 36.79 -41.32
C SER A 898 -25.94 37.95 -41.26
N LEU A 899 -25.50 38.32 -40.05
CA LEU A 899 -24.50 39.38 -39.87
C LEU A 899 -23.14 39.00 -40.47
N ILE A 900 -22.71 37.74 -40.34
CA ILE A 900 -21.45 37.22 -40.90
C ILE A 900 -21.49 37.28 -42.43
N GLU A 901 -22.60 36.88 -43.06
CA GLU A 901 -22.77 36.94 -44.52
C GLU A 901 -22.60 38.36 -45.04
N ASP A 902 -23.33 39.31 -44.44
CA ASP A 902 -23.39 40.70 -44.88
C ASP A 902 -22.16 41.53 -44.46
N ALA A 903 -21.36 41.05 -43.51
CA ALA A 903 -20.30 41.85 -42.91
C ALA A 903 -19.19 42.27 -43.89
N SER A 904 -18.84 43.55 -43.88
CA SER A 904 -17.65 44.07 -44.54
C SER A 904 -16.39 43.88 -43.68
N ILE A 905 -15.19 43.83 -44.28
CA ILE A 905 -13.92 43.77 -43.54
C ILE A 905 -13.32 45.17 -43.47
N LEU A 906 -13.10 45.68 -42.26
CA LEU A 906 -12.56 47.01 -41.96
C LEU A 906 -11.30 46.86 -41.09
N GLU A 907 -10.29 47.68 -41.37
CA GLU A 907 -9.01 47.68 -40.64
C GLU A 907 -8.86 48.98 -39.85
N ILE A 908 -8.47 48.88 -38.58
CA ILE A 908 -8.15 50.00 -37.70
C ILE A 908 -6.62 50.04 -37.58
N ASP A 909 -5.98 50.85 -38.41
CA ASP A 909 -4.52 51.02 -38.45
C ASP A 909 -4.03 52.27 -37.69
N SER A 910 -4.98 53.05 -37.17
CA SER A 910 -4.77 54.32 -36.52
C SER A 910 -6.03 54.76 -35.78
N VAL A 911 -5.87 55.68 -34.81
CA VAL A 911 -6.99 56.30 -34.11
C VAL A 911 -8.02 56.81 -35.11
N SER A 912 -9.29 56.48 -34.92
CA SER A 912 -10.36 56.73 -35.89
C SER A 912 -11.68 57.08 -35.22
N PHE A 913 -12.39 58.04 -35.79
CA PHE A 913 -13.79 58.27 -35.44
C PHE A 913 -14.66 57.26 -36.16
N GLU A 914 -15.34 56.41 -35.40
CA GLU A 914 -16.35 55.48 -35.88
C GLU A 914 -17.73 56.11 -35.79
N LEU A 915 -18.42 56.20 -36.93
CA LEU A 915 -19.76 56.75 -37.06
C LEU A 915 -20.76 55.61 -37.33
N HIS A 916 -21.78 55.48 -36.49
CA HIS A 916 -22.78 54.41 -36.55
C HIS A 916 -24.19 54.90 -36.16
N THR A 917 -25.21 54.08 -36.41
CA THR A 917 -26.61 54.41 -36.11
C THR A 917 -27.02 53.94 -34.71
N ALA A 918 -27.73 54.78 -33.94
CA ALA A 918 -28.37 54.40 -32.68
C ALA A 918 -29.90 54.45 -32.81
N GLU A 919 -30.64 53.98 -31.78
CA GLU A 919 -32.11 53.92 -31.79
C GLU A 919 -32.81 55.23 -32.24
N ASP A 920 -32.22 56.38 -31.87
CA ASP A 920 -32.78 57.72 -32.12
C ASP A 920 -31.96 58.59 -33.10
N GLY A 921 -31.03 58.02 -33.88
CA GLY A 921 -30.24 58.78 -34.87
C GLY A 921 -28.80 58.29 -35.10
N TRP A 922 -27.85 59.21 -35.20
CA TRP A 922 -26.42 58.94 -35.44
C TRP A 922 -25.58 59.31 -34.22
N VAL A 923 -24.62 58.46 -33.87
CA VAL A 923 -23.64 58.70 -32.81
C VAL A 923 -22.24 58.46 -33.36
N TRP A 924 -21.23 59.02 -32.69
CA TRP A 924 -19.84 58.77 -33.04
C TRP A 924 -19.05 58.37 -31.80
N ARG A 925 -18.02 57.55 -32.01
CA ARG A 925 -17.03 57.24 -30.98
C ARG A 925 -15.62 57.30 -31.54
N LEU A 926 -14.67 57.74 -30.73
CA LEU A 926 -13.25 57.79 -31.04
C LEU A 926 -12.64 56.48 -30.56
N VAL A 927 -12.13 55.68 -31.49
CA VAL A 927 -11.49 54.39 -31.22
C VAL A 927 -9.98 54.55 -31.46
N ASP A 928 -9.15 54.01 -30.57
CA ASP A 928 -7.70 54.00 -30.79
C ASP A 928 -7.25 52.91 -31.77
N GLU A 929 -5.95 52.86 -32.05
CA GLU A 929 -5.36 51.86 -32.97
C GLU A 929 -5.48 50.41 -32.46
N TYR A 930 -5.78 50.22 -31.18
CA TYR A 930 -5.96 48.92 -30.52
C TYR A 930 -7.44 48.53 -30.38
N GLY A 931 -8.35 49.24 -31.07
CA GLY A 931 -9.79 48.96 -31.03
C GLY A 931 -10.50 49.44 -29.75
N SER A 932 -9.84 50.17 -28.86
CA SER A 932 -10.44 50.65 -27.59
C SER A 932 -11.13 52.00 -27.77
N THR A 933 -12.33 52.15 -27.21
CA THR A 933 -13.07 53.42 -27.25
C THR A 933 -12.47 54.41 -26.26
N MET A 934 -11.96 55.53 -26.77
CA MET A 934 -11.37 56.61 -25.99
C MET A 934 -12.41 57.66 -25.55
N ALA A 935 -13.37 57.94 -26.42
CA ALA A 935 -14.39 58.97 -26.22
C ALA A 935 -15.63 58.66 -27.06
N GLU A 936 -16.80 59.11 -26.63
CA GLU A 936 -18.03 58.98 -27.42
C GLU A 936 -18.90 60.24 -27.35
N SER A 937 -19.80 60.39 -28.31
CA SER A 937 -20.74 61.50 -28.34
C SER A 937 -21.70 61.47 -27.16
N THR A 938 -21.85 62.58 -26.45
CA THR A 938 -22.79 62.72 -25.31
C THR A 938 -24.27 62.76 -25.71
N GLN A 939 -24.56 62.83 -27.01
CA GLN A 939 -25.92 62.92 -27.54
C GLN A 939 -26.03 62.23 -28.91
N THR A 940 -27.25 61.83 -29.25
CA THR A 940 -27.61 61.31 -30.56
C THR A 940 -27.99 62.45 -31.51
N TYR A 941 -27.51 62.39 -32.76
CA TYR A 941 -27.76 63.42 -33.78
C TYR A 941 -28.79 62.95 -34.81
N GLU A 942 -29.73 63.82 -35.19
CA GLU A 942 -30.80 63.47 -36.14
C GLU A 942 -30.28 63.07 -37.53
N SER A 943 -29.10 63.57 -37.95
CA SER A 943 -28.52 63.23 -39.25
C SER A 943 -27.03 62.93 -39.17
N ARG A 944 -26.58 62.07 -40.11
CA ARG A 944 -25.15 61.77 -40.36
C ARG A 944 -24.30 63.04 -40.52
N THR A 945 -24.87 64.08 -41.11
CA THR A 945 -24.14 65.34 -41.34
C THR A 945 -23.89 66.07 -40.03
N ASP A 946 -24.88 66.06 -39.11
CA ASP A 946 -24.79 66.72 -37.81
C ASP A 946 -23.81 65.99 -36.88
N ALA A 947 -23.85 64.65 -36.85
CA ALA A 947 -22.88 63.85 -36.11
C ALA A 947 -21.45 64.09 -36.61
N ARG A 948 -21.25 64.14 -37.93
CA ARG A 948 -19.94 64.45 -38.53
C ARG A 948 -19.50 65.88 -38.24
N GLN A 949 -20.43 66.83 -38.16
CA GLN A 949 -20.10 68.20 -37.78
C GLN A 949 -19.63 68.26 -36.32
N ALA A 950 -20.36 67.64 -35.39
CA ALA A 950 -19.96 67.59 -33.99
C ALA A 950 -18.61 66.90 -33.78
N MET A 951 -18.36 65.80 -34.47
CA MET A 951 -17.05 65.14 -34.51
C MET A 951 -15.93 66.09 -34.99
N ASN A 952 -16.16 66.87 -36.05
CA ASN A 952 -15.19 67.86 -36.53
C ASN A 952 -14.99 68.99 -35.52
N ASP A 953 -16.04 69.38 -34.80
CA ASP A 953 -15.95 70.39 -33.73
C ASP A 953 -15.09 69.87 -32.56
N VAL A 954 -15.26 68.61 -32.15
CA VAL A 954 -14.37 67.97 -31.16
C VAL A 954 -12.93 67.90 -31.70
N LYS A 955 -12.74 67.43 -32.93
CA LYS A 955 -11.41 67.32 -33.56
C LYS A 955 -10.69 68.67 -33.68
N ALA A 956 -11.43 69.76 -33.89
CA ALA A 956 -10.87 71.10 -34.04
C ALA A 956 -10.52 71.77 -32.70
N HIS A 957 -11.29 71.52 -31.64
CA HIS A 957 -11.20 72.31 -30.39
C HIS A 957 -10.71 71.52 -29.17
N ALA A 958 -10.81 70.18 -29.17
CA ALA A 958 -10.33 69.34 -28.08
C ALA A 958 -8.79 69.29 -27.95
N PRO A 959 -7.96 69.30 -29.02
CA PRO A 959 -6.50 69.22 -28.89
C PRO A 959 -5.87 70.32 -28.04
N GLU A 960 -6.47 71.52 -28.03
CA GLU A 960 -6.01 72.68 -27.26
C GLU A 960 -6.89 72.94 -26.03
N GLY A 961 -7.73 71.97 -25.65
CA GLY A 961 -8.68 72.15 -24.55
C GLY A 961 -8.00 72.15 -23.18
N TRP A 962 -8.42 73.02 -22.27
CA TRP A 962 -7.88 73.01 -20.90
C TRP A 962 -8.65 72.05 -20.00
N ILE A 963 -7.96 71.54 -18.99
CA ILE A 963 -8.51 70.62 -17.99
C ILE A 963 -9.06 71.42 -16.81
N THR A 964 -10.25 71.08 -16.34
CA THR A 964 -10.86 71.65 -15.13
C THR A 964 -11.44 70.53 -14.30
N PHE A 965 -11.01 70.45 -13.04
CA PHE A 965 -11.57 69.49 -12.10
C PHE A 965 -12.72 70.12 -11.32
N THR A 966 -13.82 69.39 -11.25
CA THR A 966 -15.00 69.69 -10.43
C THR A 966 -15.11 68.65 -9.33
N GLU A 967 -15.22 69.12 -8.09
CA GLU A 967 -15.51 68.29 -6.91
C GLU A 967 -16.98 67.83 -6.86
#